data_AF-A0A5J4UBK8-F1
#
_entry.id   AF-A0A5J4UBK8-F1
#
_cell.length_a   1.000
_cell.length_b   1.000
_cell.length_c   1.000
_cell.angle_alpha   90.00
_cell.angle_beta   90.00
_cell.angle_gamma   90.00
#
_symmetry.space_group_name_H-M   'P 1'
#
loop_
_entity.id
_entity.type
_entity.pdbx_description
1 polymer ?
#
loop_
_entity_poly.entity_id
_entity_poly.type
_entity_poly.pdbx_seq_one_letter_code
_entity_poly.pdbx_strand_id
1 'polypeptide(L)'
;MPYLDKHVKQHSVHYIDSDYKICFFIALAYRIRSEIDEKVNNCQVISFAKQLFAYFYRIKGKYQLFENQYNNAAKKDQSLNKYLQEYQGFNISTEMTKFIDTFNLVVNIYTYHEELDGKTGQYRLFNSYGELNNESMTLDLLLISDGTEQHVMYVSNVQRLTGVLICPYCHDYVTILSTTNKRANEYFNTHVKKCKSSTHTPFILLHDVPMPICPAVLNHPAIEYLMAYGLMDQFKAQRGFIKYDFETFSDQVMKEITDQTTLLSQLSKLSIVSTEVFPNQDKSYELVKRCYTLFDESYDNYQEQLENYGLPPNSSFVHLWLAQTYESAEQIYQCMKYDDDNIPFDKCVKVLGWNSSRFDIALLWDALDCELRSMGVPIGDLNNTKSITVIHKKSHMKLQFIYAENLFGPLTLKACVKNYGDKSEHKDVFPYEIINSKNWKEVLMKTDPLEYEDFKSQLKGGYSITKDEYDYYLIDFKRFTNRLEYLKYYNINDTEIMVKQLMNLIDTFEQFNIDALHYISIASCAYAMKHYSTYFPSKFNLESDQQTYYEDFDINAGYSNPNPNAKPFKLTAGYWKNKCYHYNQQDYNAGRETEKNVTPDDYDYYKSLFKISVCSICSAKFTYDNPPSLDRQDNELPHTKDNCLPACISCNIAHANRDPKIASLHIKMRQYAIKHNLPMTISDERVYKLLRECITGGLAAVFHRENIAGKTHINELNYDEQSNKVISQDNENVITHIFALE
;
A
#
# COMPACT_ATOMS: atom_id res chain seq x y z
N MET A 1 -34.77 14.22 -5.24
CA MET A 1 -33.52 14.08 -4.45
C MET A 1 -33.36 15.25 -3.49
N PRO A 2 -33.21 15.02 -2.18
CA PRO A 2 -32.80 16.06 -1.25
C PRO A 2 -31.42 16.62 -1.68
N TYR A 3 -31.21 17.93 -1.54
CA TYR A 3 -29.93 18.64 -1.76
C TYR A 3 -29.39 18.79 -3.19
N LEU A 4 -29.89 18.08 -4.22
CA LEU A 4 -29.47 18.28 -5.62
C LEU A 4 -29.70 19.72 -6.11
N ASP A 5 -30.84 20.33 -5.76
CA ASP A 5 -31.19 21.71 -6.09
C ASP A 5 -30.14 22.72 -5.64
N LYS A 6 -29.46 22.45 -4.52
CA LYS A 6 -28.38 23.30 -4.02
C LYS A 6 -27.20 23.29 -4.98
N HIS A 7 -26.80 22.11 -5.47
CA HIS A 7 -25.65 21.95 -6.37
C HIS A 7 -25.93 22.49 -7.78
N VAL A 8 -27.18 22.37 -8.25
CA VAL A 8 -27.63 23.00 -9.50
C VAL A 8 -27.63 24.53 -9.36
N LYS A 9 -28.20 25.09 -8.28
CA LYS A 9 -28.17 26.53 -8.00
C LYS A 9 -26.75 27.08 -7.82
N GLN A 10 -25.85 26.28 -7.26
CA GLN A 10 -24.44 26.64 -7.05
C GLN A 10 -23.54 26.37 -8.26
N HIS A 11 -24.12 25.91 -9.38
CA HIS A 11 -23.43 25.63 -10.63
C HIS A 11 -22.27 24.62 -10.47
N SER A 12 -22.40 23.67 -9.55
CA SER A 12 -21.44 22.55 -9.39
C SER A 12 -21.85 21.28 -10.14
N VAL A 13 -23.12 21.20 -10.54
CA VAL A 13 -23.71 20.14 -11.36
C VAL A 13 -24.52 20.80 -12.47
N HIS A 14 -24.35 20.31 -13.69
CA HIS A 14 -24.99 20.84 -14.90
C HIS A 14 -25.82 19.76 -15.59
N TYR A 15 -27.05 20.14 -15.92
CA TYR A 15 -28.00 19.29 -16.60
C TYR A 15 -28.66 20.10 -17.73
N ILE A 16 -28.84 19.44 -18.88
CA ILE A 16 -29.58 19.98 -20.01
C ILE A 16 -30.58 18.92 -20.42
N ASP A 17 -31.86 19.27 -20.35
CA ASP A 17 -32.94 18.42 -20.80
C ASP A 17 -32.90 18.25 -22.33
N SER A 18 -33.22 17.05 -22.82
CA SER A 18 -33.24 16.73 -24.23
C SER A 18 -34.29 15.66 -24.54
N ASP A 19 -34.96 15.82 -25.67
CA ASP A 19 -35.92 14.84 -26.22
C ASP A 19 -35.30 13.48 -26.62
N TYR A 20 -34.00 13.25 -26.37
CA TYR A 20 -33.26 12.05 -26.79
C TYR A 20 -32.42 11.50 -25.63
N LYS A 21 -32.26 10.17 -25.56
CA LYS A 21 -31.54 9.46 -24.49
C LYS A 21 -30.01 9.55 -24.57
N ILE A 22 -29.44 10.73 -24.85
CA ILE A 22 -28.01 10.96 -25.14
C ILE A 22 -27.25 11.72 -24.03
N CYS A 23 -27.67 11.55 -22.78
CA CYS A 23 -27.16 12.28 -21.62
C CYS A 23 -25.63 12.24 -21.43
N PHE A 24 -24.99 11.10 -21.72
CA PHE A 24 -23.52 10.96 -21.71
C PHE A 24 -22.84 11.91 -22.70
N PHE A 25 -23.38 12.00 -23.93
CA PHE A 25 -22.85 12.87 -24.96
C PHE A 25 -23.13 14.35 -24.66
N ILE A 26 -24.25 14.64 -23.97
CA ILE A 26 -24.57 15.99 -23.50
C ILE A 26 -23.57 16.43 -22.41
N ALA A 27 -23.25 15.56 -21.45
CA ALA A 27 -22.27 15.86 -20.42
C ALA A 27 -20.87 16.09 -21.00
N LEU A 28 -20.42 15.23 -21.93
CA LEU A 28 -19.16 15.42 -22.65
C LEU A 28 -19.16 16.72 -23.49
N ALA A 29 -20.24 16.99 -24.22
CA ALA A 29 -20.38 18.22 -25.00
C ALA A 29 -20.33 19.46 -24.10
N TYR A 30 -20.94 19.42 -22.92
CA TYR A 30 -20.90 20.52 -21.95
C TYR A 30 -19.47 20.74 -21.44
N ARG A 31 -18.77 19.66 -21.04
CA ARG A 31 -17.38 19.70 -20.57
C ARG A 31 -16.46 20.35 -21.59
N ILE A 32 -16.53 19.93 -22.86
CA ILE A 32 -15.70 20.48 -23.95
C ILE A 32 -16.04 21.95 -24.21
N ARG A 33 -17.33 22.26 -24.34
CA ARG A 33 -17.76 23.64 -24.64
C ARG A 33 -17.48 24.61 -23.49
N SER A 34 -17.47 24.13 -22.24
CA SER A 34 -17.17 24.96 -21.08
C SER A 34 -15.73 25.47 -21.02
N GLU A 35 -14.81 24.87 -21.79
CA GLU A 35 -13.44 25.39 -21.95
C GLU A 35 -13.32 26.41 -23.09
N ILE A 36 -14.25 26.39 -24.05
CA ILE A 36 -14.16 27.14 -25.30
C ILE A 36 -15.07 28.37 -25.28
N ASP A 37 -16.28 28.24 -24.75
CA ASP A 37 -17.29 29.29 -24.73
C ASP A 37 -17.20 30.13 -23.46
N GLU A 38 -17.20 31.46 -23.57
CA GLU A 38 -17.36 32.37 -22.42
C GLU A 38 -18.69 32.15 -21.68
N LYS A 39 -19.71 31.68 -22.40
CA LYS A 39 -21.02 31.31 -21.85
C LYS A 39 -21.62 30.16 -22.64
N VAL A 40 -21.73 28.99 -21.99
CA VAL A 40 -22.26 27.78 -22.60
C VAL A 40 -23.75 27.94 -22.97
N ASN A 41 -24.09 27.73 -24.24
CA ASN A 41 -25.47 27.77 -24.74
C ASN A 41 -26.04 26.34 -24.87
N ASN A 42 -27.16 26.08 -24.20
CA ASN A 42 -27.76 24.74 -24.15
C ASN A 42 -28.11 24.16 -25.53
N CYS A 43 -28.63 24.97 -26.46
CA CYS A 43 -28.96 24.52 -27.82
C CYS A 43 -27.71 24.08 -28.59
N GLN A 44 -26.59 24.78 -28.36
CA GLN A 44 -25.32 24.45 -28.97
C GLN A 44 -24.67 23.21 -28.35
N VAL A 45 -24.83 22.99 -27.04
CA VAL A 45 -24.41 21.74 -26.37
C VAL A 45 -25.19 20.55 -26.92
N ILE A 46 -26.52 20.64 -27.03
CA ILE A 46 -27.34 19.55 -27.59
C ILE A 46 -26.95 19.27 -29.05
N SER A 47 -26.71 20.32 -29.84
CA SER A 47 -26.26 20.15 -31.22
C SER A 47 -24.91 19.43 -31.31
N PHE A 48 -23.96 19.77 -30.43
CA PHE A 48 -22.65 19.13 -30.38
C PHE A 48 -22.72 17.71 -29.82
N ALA A 49 -23.56 17.45 -28.83
CA ALA A 49 -23.81 16.10 -28.30
C ALA A 49 -24.30 15.13 -29.39
N LYS A 50 -25.21 15.59 -30.27
CA LYS A 50 -25.68 14.79 -31.42
C LYS A 50 -24.56 14.45 -32.40
N GLN A 51 -23.57 15.34 -32.53
CA GLN A 51 -22.38 15.11 -33.37
C GLN A 51 -21.45 14.08 -32.75
N LEU A 52 -21.15 14.19 -31.45
CA LEU A 52 -20.36 13.22 -30.70
C LEU A 52 -21.01 11.82 -30.72
N PHE A 53 -22.33 11.76 -30.55
CA PHE A 53 -23.11 10.53 -30.69
C PHE A 53 -22.94 9.88 -32.08
N ALA A 54 -23.12 10.66 -33.15
CA ALA A 54 -23.00 10.15 -34.51
C ALA A 54 -21.58 9.63 -34.81
N TYR A 55 -20.56 10.32 -34.27
CA TYR A 55 -19.16 9.93 -34.39
C TYR A 55 -18.88 8.60 -33.69
N PHE A 56 -19.30 8.46 -32.42
CA PHE A 56 -19.06 7.27 -31.61
C PHE A 56 -19.71 5.99 -32.18
N TYR A 57 -20.96 6.11 -32.63
CA TYR A 57 -21.71 5.00 -33.25
C TYR A 57 -21.45 4.78 -34.72
N ARG A 58 -20.52 5.55 -35.29
CA ARG A 58 -20.05 5.33 -36.64
C ARG A 58 -21.14 5.44 -37.73
N ILE A 59 -22.13 6.31 -37.55
CA ILE A 59 -23.28 6.44 -38.45
C ILE A 59 -22.82 7.04 -39.81
N LYS A 60 -22.90 6.25 -40.89
CA LYS A 60 -22.40 6.61 -42.24
C LYS A 60 -23.02 7.90 -42.78
N GLY A 61 -22.17 8.75 -43.38
CA GLY A 61 -22.55 10.01 -44.04
C GLY A 61 -22.29 11.30 -43.23
N LYS A 62 -21.72 11.23 -42.01
CA LYS A 62 -21.65 12.38 -41.08
C LYS A 62 -20.32 12.59 -40.34
N TYR A 63 -19.22 11.97 -40.78
CA TYR A 63 -17.89 12.06 -40.12
C TYR A 63 -17.06 13.29 -40.47
N GLN A 64 -17.54 14.19 -41.33
CA GLN A 64 -16.78 15.40 -41.70
C GLN A 64 -16.94 16.52 -40.66
N LEU A 65 -16.46 16.30 -39.44
CA LEU A 65 -16.59 17.28 -38.35
C LEU A 65 -15.28 17.72 -37.71
N PHE A 66 -14.13 17.18 -38.13
CA PHE A 66 -12.84 17.83 -37.86
C PHE A 66 -12.40 18.80 -38.97
N GLU A 67 -13.15 18.94 -40.07
CA GLU A 67 -12.83 19.89 -41.16
C GLU A 67 -13.78 21.10 -41.29
N ASN A 68 -14.92 21.14 -40.60
CA ASN A 68 -15.95 22.17 -40.82
C ASN A 68 -16.08 23.15 -39.65
N GLN A 69 -15.04 23.94 -39.42
CA GLN A 69 -15.09 25.08 -38.48
C GLN A 69 -15.84 26.31 -39.03
N TYR A 70 -16.45 26.29 -40.24
CA TYR A 70 -16.81 27.55 -40.92
C TYR A 70 -18.07 27.65 -41.81
N ASN A 71 -19.11 26.80 -41.76
CA ASN A 71 -20.33 27.10 -42.55
C ASN A 71 -21.69 26.65 -41.96
N ASN A 72 -22.63 27.62 -41.91
CA ASN A 72 -23.99 27.56 -41.37
C ASN A 72 -25.02 26.86 -42.28
N ALA A 73 -24.69 25.72 -42.90
CA ALA A 73 -25.63 25.05 -43.81
C ALA A 73 -25.56 23.51 -43.78
N ALA A 74 -25.93 22.90 -42.66
CA ALA A 74 -26.21 21.46 -42.60
C ALA A 74 -27.72 21.20 -42.66
N LYS A 75 -28.20 20.60 -43.75
CA LYS A 75 -29.61 20.20 -43.95
C LYS A 75 -30.05 19.23 -42.83
N LYS A 76 -31.26 19.48 -42.27
CA LYS A 76 -31.97 18.55 -41.36
C LYS A 76 -32.22 17.23 -42.09
N ASP A 77 -31.38 16.24 -41.82
CA ASP A 77 -31.49 14.92 -42.41
C ASP A 77 -32.17 13.95 -41.42
N GLN A 78 -33.31 13.38 -41.82
CA GLN A 78 -34.21 12.52 -41.04
C GLN A 78 -33.54 11.24 -40.50
N SER A 79 -32.39 10.83 -41.07
CA SER A 79 -31.69 9.59 -40.69
C SER A 79 -31.15 9.58 -39.25
N LEU A 80 -30.54 10.67 -38.77
CA LEU A 80 -29.98 10.74 -37.41
C LEU A 80 -31.09 10.81 -36.36
N ASN A 81 -32.19 11.50 -36.67
CA ASN A 81 -33.35 11.55 -35.79
C ASN A 81 -33.94 10.15 -35.55
N LYS A 82 -33.92 9.28 -36.57
CA LYS A 82 -34.35 7.88 -36.40
C LYS A 82 -33.46 7.13 -35.41
N TYR A 83 -32.13 7.20 -35.57
CA TYR A 83 -31.20 6.58 -34.62
C TYR A 83 -31.33 7.14 -33.20
N LEU A 84 -31.48 8.46 -33.07
CA LEU A 84 -31.65 9.10 -31.76
C LEU A 84 -32.98 8.74 -31.09
N GLN A 85 -34.05 8.51 -31.87
CA GLN A 85 -35.36 8.08 -31.37
C GLN A 85 -35.38 6.59 -30.99
N GLU A 86 -34.66 5.74 -31.72
CA GLU A 86 -34.57 4.30 -31.46
C GLU A 86 -33.51 3.95 -30.40
N TYR A 87 -32.61 4.88 -30.08
CA TYR A 87 -31.53 4.70 -29.11
C TYR A 87 -32.07 4.50 -27.70
N GLN A 88 -31.68 3.37 -27.08
CA GLN A 88 -32.16 2.97 -25.75
C GLN A 88 -31.35 3.58 -24.59
N GLY A 89 -30.32 4.38 -24.89
CA GLY A 89 -29.41 4.94 -23.90
C GLY A 89 -28.02 4.30 -23.94
N PHE A 90 -27.08 4.92 -23.24
CA PHE A 90 -25.68 4.52 -23.22
C PHE A 90 -25.46 3.40 -22.21
N ASN A 91 -24.94 2.25 -22.63
CA ASN A 91 -24.67 1.13 -21.73
C ASN A 91 -23.22 1.20 -21.22
N ILE A 92 -23.03 1.64 -19.97
CA ILE A 92 -21.72 1.77 -19.33
C ILE A 92 -20.93 0.45 -19.41
N SER A 93 -21.56 -0.69 -19.12
CA SER A 93 -20.87 -1.99 -19.03
C SER A 93 -20.28 -2.46 -20.36
N THR A 94 -20.91 -2.11 -21.49
CA THR A 94 -20.48 -2.59 -22.81
C THR A 94 -19.79 -1.51 -23.66
N GLU A 95 -20.03 -0.23 -23.38
CA GLU A 95 -19.64 0.87 -24.27
C GLU A 95 -18.59 1.80 -23.67
N MET A 96 -18.37 1.77 -22.35
CA MET A 96 -17.49 2.72 -21.65
C MET A 96 -16.02 2.66 -22.11
N THR A 97 -15.44 1.46 -22.24
CA THR A 97 -14.04 1.31 -22.70
C THR A 97 -13.84 1.95 -24.08
N LYS A 98 -14.71 1.61 -25.04
CA LYS A 98 -14.66 2.19 -26.38
C LYS A 98 -14.87 3.71 -26.33
N PHE A 99 -15.74 4.20 -25.45
CA PHE A 99 -16.03 5.64 -25.31
C PHE A 99 -14.82 6.42 -24.82
N ILE A 100 -14.13 5.89 -23.82
CA ILE A 100 -12.88 6.45 -23.29
C ILE A 100 -11.79 6.45 -24.35
N ASP A 101 -11.59 5.33 -25.04
CA ASP A 101 -10.59 5.22 -26.10
C ASP A 101 -10.87 6.19 -27.26
N THR A 102 -12.15 6.36 -27.61
CA THR A 102 -12.58 7.21 -28.73
C THR A 102 -12.35 8.69 -28.46
N PHE A 103 -12.52 9.13 -27.21
CA PHE A 103 -12.46 10.55 -26.84
C PHE A 103 -11.27 10.91 -25.95
N ASN A 104 -10.38 9.96 -25.66
CA ASN A 104 -9.24 10.08 -24.75
C ASN A 104 -9.61 10.68 -23.38
N LEU A 105 -10.50 9.99 -22.65
CA LEU A 105 -11.09 10.49 -21.41
C LEU A 105 -10.69 9.65 -20.19
N VAL A 106 -10.70 10.28 -19.01
CA VAL A 106 -10.88 9.58 -17.73
C VAL A 106 -12.26 9.95 -17.19
N VAL A 107 -13.15 8.96 -17.06
CA VAL A 107 -14.54 9.18 -16.67
C VAL A 107 -14.75 8.79 -15.22
N ASN A 108 -15.10 9.76 -14.38
CA ASN A 108 -15.43 9.55 -12.97
C ASN A 108 -16.95 9.62 -12.79
N ILE A 109 -17.55 8.63 -12.16
CA ILE A 109 -19.00 8.57 -11.90
C ILE A 109 -19.22 8.68 -10.40
N TYR A 110 -20.04 9.64 -9.97
CA TYR A 110 -20.43 9.89 -8.60
C TYR A 110 -21.90 9.51 -8.38
N THR A 111 -22.24 9.06 -7.18
CA THR A 111 -23.62 8.75 -6.76
C THR A 111 -23.92 9.37 -5.41
N TYR A 112 -25.21 9.62 -5.14
CA TYR A 112 -25.67 10.08 -3.83
C TYR A 112 -25.99 8.87 -2.94
N HIS A 113 -25.42 8.84 -1.74
CA HIS A 113 -25.68 7.82 -0.73
C HIS A 113 -26.47 8.42 0.44
N GLU A 114 -27.68 7.92 0.68
CA GLU A 114 -28.47 8.23 1.87
C GLU A 114 -27.96 7.40 3.07
N GLU A 115 -27.72 8.07 4.21
CA GLU A 115 -27.42 7.40 5.49
C GLU A 115 -28.73 7.06 6.21
N LEU A 116 -28.79 5.90 6.87
CA LEU A 116 -30.02 5.32 7.44
C LEU A 116 -30.62 6.08 8.64
N ASP A 117 -29.93 7.09 9.20
CA ASP A 117 -30.27 7.68 10.51
C ASP A 117 -30.57 9.20 10.51
N GLY A 118 -31.12 9.74 9.41
CA GLY A 118 -31.57 11.15 9.39
C GLY A 118 -30.46 12.22 9.42
N LYS A 119 -29.19 11.81 9.21
CA LYS A 119 -28.09 12.72 8.87
C LYS A 119 -28.06 12.97 7.35
N THR A 120 -27.50 14.12 6.96
CA THR A 120 -27.41 14.55 5.56
C THR A 120 -26.57 13.56 4.74
N GLY A 121 -27.17 12.90 3.75
CA GLY A 121 -26.46 12.01 2.83
C GLY A 121 -25.35 12.73 2.05
N GLN A 122 -24.45 11.95 1.43
CA GLN A 122 -23.24 12.45 0.79
C GLN A 122 -23.08 11.95 -0.64
N TYR A 123 -22.52 12.77 -1.52
CA TYR A 123 -22.10 12.35 -2.85
C TYR A 123 -20.71 11.70 -2.78
N ARG A 124 -20.57 10.51 -3.34
CA ARG A 124 -19.31 9.73 -3.33
C ARG A 124 -18.96 9.30 -4.74
N LEU A 125 -17.67 9.09 -5.01
CA LEU A 125 -17.22 8.46 -6.24
C LEU A 125 -17.71 7.00 -6.21
N PHE A 126 -18.49 6.62 -7.22
CA PHE A 126 -19.01 5.27 -7.41
C PHE A 126 -18.05 4.43 -8.25
N ASN A 127 -17.55 4.99 -9.36
CA ASN A 127 -16.63 4.29 -10.23
C ASN A 127 -15.75 5.26 -11.05
N SER A 128 -14.59 4.80 -11.50
CA SER A 128 -13.70 5.53 -12.41
C SER A 128 -13.25 4.62 -13.55
N TYR A 129 -13.18 5.17 -14.76
CA TYR A 129 -12.81 4.44 -15.96
C TYR A 129 -11.73 5.21 -16.74
N GLY A 130 -10.66 4.51 -17.15
CA GLY A 130 -9.51 5.09 -17.87
C GLY A 130 -8.28 5.31 -16.98
N GLU A 131 -7.09 5.40 -17.59
CA GLU A 131 -5.83 5.71 -16.91
C GLU A 131 -5.43 7.16 -17.11
N LEU A 132 -5.00 7.84 -16.04
CA LEU A 132 -4.48 9.21 -16.11
C LEU A 132 -3.12 9.21 -16.82
N ASN A 133 -3.06 9.78 -18.01
CA ASN A 133 -1.83 10.25 -18.65
C ASN A 133 -1.82 11.78 -18.72
N ASN A 134 -0.69 12.40 -19.07
CA ASN A 134 -0.54 13.87 -19.10
C ASN A 134 -1.44 14.58 -20.14
N GLU A 135 -2.14 13.85 -21.01
CA GLU A 135 -2.93 14.38 -22.14
C GLU A 135 -4.43 14.04 -22.06
N SER A 136 -4.88 13.18 -21.13
CA SER A 136 -6.28 12.75 -21.03
C SER A 136 -7.15 13.78 -20.31
N MET A 137 -8.36 14.04 -20.85
CA MET A 137 -9.34 14.95 -20.25
C MET A 137 -10.22 14.21 -19.24
N THR A 138 -10.41 14.79 -18.05
CA THR A 138 -11.35 14.25 -17.06
C THR A 138 -12.80 14.64 -17.36
N LEU A 139 -13.71 13.67 -17.27
CA LEU A 139 -15.15 13.85 -17.36
C LEU A 139 -15.80 13.33 -16.07
N ASP A 140 -16.14 14.24 -15.17
CA ASP A 140 -16.84 13.93 -13.93
C ASP A 140 -18.37 13.94 -14.14
N LEU A 141 -19.04 12.84 -13.80
CA LEU A 141 -20.46 12.60 -14.02
C LEU A 141 -21.16 12.29 -12.70
N LEU A 142 -22.33 12.87 -12.46
CA LEU A 142 -23.21 12.50 -11.36
C LEU A 142 -24.31 11.61 -11.92
N LEU A 143 -24.36 10.36 -11.48
CA LEU A 143 -25.38 9.41 -11.85
C LEU A 143 -26.61 9.57 -10.94
N ILE A 144 -27.77 9.73 -11.57
CA ILE A 144 -29.05 9.95 -10.91
C ILE A 144 -30.05 8.98 -11.52
N SER A 145 -30.94 8.47 -10.70
CA SER A 145 -32.11 7.73 -11.18
C SER A 145 -33.34 8.22 -10.42
N ASP A 146 -34.44 8.31 -11.14
CA ASP A 146 -35.76 8.55 -10.56
C ASP A 146 -36.52 7.25 -10.23
N GLY A 147 -35.86 6.10 -10.39
CA GLY A 147 -36.43 4.77 -10.21
C GLY A 147 -37.07 4.18 -11.47
N THR A 148 -37.06 4.91 -12.60
CA THR A 148 -37.53 4.43 -13.90
C THR A 148 -36.60 4.77 -15.05
N GLU A 149 -35.96 5.94 -15.01
CA GLU A 149 -34.96 6.41 -15.96
C GLU A 149 -33.68 6.94 -15.27
N GLN A 150 -32.54 6.68 -15.91
CA GLN A 150 -31.20 6.97 -15.46
C GLN A 150 -30.70 8.14 -16.24
N HIS A 151 -30.05 9.02 -15.52
CA HIS A 151 -29.43 10.16 -16.12
C HIS A 151 -28.04 10.40 -15.55
N VAL A 152 -27.16 10.91 -16.40
CA VAL A 152 -25.90 11.48 -15.96
C VAL A 152 -25.96 12.98 -16.11
N MET A 153 -25.50 13.68 -15.08
CA MET A 153 -25.28 15.12 -15.10
C MET A 153 -23.79 15.40 -15.10
N TYR A 154 -23.36 16.48 -15.75
CA TYR A 154 -21.96 16.88 -15.72
C TYR A 154 -21.61 17.54 -14.38
N VAL A 155 -20.53 17.12 -13.74
CA VAL A 155 -20.02 17.70 -12.49
C VAL A 155 -18.86 18.61 -12.83
N SER A 156 -19.06 19.93 -12.73
CA SER A 156 -18.00 20.91 -12.96
C SER A 156 -17.15 21.17 -11.73
N ASN A 157 -17.63 20.80 -10.54
CA ASN A 157 -16.92 21.00 -9.29
C ASN A 157 -17.16 19.84 -8.30
N VAL A 158 -16.31 18.82 -8.42
CA VAL A 158 -16.32 17.62 -7.58
C VAL A 158 -16.15 17.96 -6.09
N GLN A 159 -15.34 18.97 -5.76
CA GLN A 159 -15.07 19.34 -4.37
C GLN A 159 -16.31 19.91 -3.68
N ARG A 160 -17.10 20.72 -4.39
CA ARG A 160 -18.39 21.22 -3.91
C ARG A 160 -19.44 20.13 -3.84
N LEU A 161 -19.41 19.15 -4.74
CA LEU A 161 -20.33 18.02 -4.75
C LEU A 161 -20.08 17.09 -3.55
N THR A 162 -18.83 16.68 -3.34
CA THR A 162 -18.42 15.71 -2.31
C THR A 162 -18.21 16.35 -0.92
N GLY A 163 -18.04 17.67 -0.87
CA GLY A 163 -17.65 18.36 0.36
C GLY A 163 -16.20 18.09 0.77
N VAL A 164 -15.37 17.55 -0.12
CA VAL A 164 -13.94 17.28 0.11
C VAL A 164 -13.10 18.24 -0.72
N LEU A 165 -12.24 18.98 -0.06
CA LEU A 165 -11.22 19.86 -0.65
C LEU A 165 -9.92 19.07 -0.80
N ILE A 166 -9.43 18.95 -2.04
CA ILE A 166 -8.14 18.31 -2.37
C ILE A 166 -7.26 19.37 -3.01
N CYS A 167 -6.01 19.50 -2.55
CA CYS A 167 -5.09 20.45 -3.17
C CYS A 167 -4.87 20.10 -4.64
N PRO A 168 -5.16 21.00 -5.60
CA PRO A 168 -5.08 20.70 -7.03
C PRO A 168 -3.64 20.64 -7.57
N TYR A 169 -2.63 20.84 -6.72
CA TYR A 169 -1.23 20.89 -7.11
C TYR A 169 -0.42 19.70 -6.59
N CYS A 170 -0.55 19.36 -5.29
CA CYS A 170 0.14 18.18 -4.75
C CYS A 170 -0.75 16.93 -4.69
N HIS A 171 -2.07 17.07 -4.75
CA HIS A 171 -3.05 15.99 -4.52
C HIS A 171 -2.96 15.26 -3.16
N ASP A 172 -1.93 15.55 -2.35
CA ASP A 172 -1.66 14.91 -1.05
C ASP A 172 -2.35 15.58 0.15
N TYR A 173 -2.77 16.84 0.02
CA TYR A 173 -3.40 17.58 1.12
C TYR A 173 -4.91 17.63 0.93
N VAL A 174 -5.62 16.93 1.81
CA VAL A 174 -7.08 16.75 1.77
C VAL A 174 -7.71 17.33 3.04
N THR A 175 -8.86 17.98 2.90
CA THR A 175 -9.64 18.55 4.01
C THR A 175 -11.12 18.50 3.68
N ILE A 176 -11.98 18.35 4.69
CA ILE A 176 -13.43 18.43 4.49
C ILE A 176 -13.86 19.89 4.47
N LEU A 177 -14.65 20.28 3.47
CA LEU A 177 -15.27 21.60 3.34
C LEU A 177 -16.24 21.81 4.51
N SER A 178 -15.77 22.50 5.56
CA SER A 178 -16.57 22.75 6.74
C SER A 178 -17.39 24.03 6.60
N THR A 179 -18.70 23.97 6.86
CA THR A 179 -19.56 25.16 6.97
C THR A 179 -19.49 25.83 8.34
N THR A 180 -18.99 25.14 9.36
CA THR A 180 -18.91 25.59 10.75
C THR A 180 -17.49 26.01 11.15
N ASN A 181 -16.46 25.34 10.62
CA ASN A 181 -15.05 25.60 10.93
C ASN A 181 -14.35 26.34 9.78
N LYS A 182 -14.52 27.66 9.74
CA LYS A 182 -13.89 28.54 8.72
C LYS A 182 -12.35 28.42 8.70
N ARG A 183 -11.73 28.09 9.84
CA ARG A 183 -10.27 28.01 10.01
C ARG A 183 -9.67 26.84 9.22
N ALA A 184 -10.36 25.70 9.15
CA ALA A 184 -9.93 24.55 8.34
C ALA A 184 -9.87 24.90 6.84
N ASN A 185 -10.88 25.62 6.34
CA ASN A 185 -10.90 26.09 4.95
C ASN A 185 -9.80 27.14 4.68
N GLU A 186 -9.48 28.00 5.66
CA GLU A 186 -8.38 28.97 5.57
C GLU A 186 -7.01 28.29 5.51
N TYR A 187 -6.79 27.25 6.31
CA TYR A 187 -5.56 26.45 6.25
C TYR A 187 -5.41 25.74 4.91
N PHE A 188 -6.47 25.15 4.40
CA PHE A 188 -6.49 24.55 3.07
C PHE A 188 -6.15 25.58 1.98
N ASN A 189 -6.78 26.75 1.99
CA ASN A 189 -6.49 27.82 1.03
C ASN A 189 -5.05 28.36 1.15
N THR A 190 -4.51 28.40 2.37
CA THR A 190 -3.11 28.78 2.61
C THR A 190 -2.16 27.74 2.05
N HIS A 191 -2.45 26.46 2.25
CA HIS A 191 -1.72 25.35 1.63
C HIS A 191 -1.76 25.45 0.10
N VAL A 192 -2.94 25.60 -0.51
CA VAL A 192 -3.11 25.70 -1.97
C VAL A 192 -2.32 26.88 -2.54
N LYS A 193 -2.31 28.05 -1.87
CA LYS A 193 -1.52 29.20 -2.31
C LYS A 193 -0.01 28.93 -2.29
N LYS A 194 0.49 28.27 -1.24
CA LYS A 194 1.90 27.84 -1.17
C LYS A 194 2.22 26.80 -2.25
N CYS A 195 1.32 25.84 -2.43
CA CYS A 195 1.46 24.73 -3.35
C CYS A 195 1.38 25.17 -4.83
N LYS A 196 0.60 26.22 -5.13
CA LYS A 196 0.53 26.88 -6.44
C LYS A 196 1.84 27.57 -6.84
N SER A 197 2.52 28.17 -5.86
CA SER A 197 3.80 28.86 -6.10
C SER A 197 5.00 27.91 -6.20
N SER A 198 4.85 26.67 -5.73
CA SER A 198 5.82 25.60 -5.95
C SER A 198 5.50 24.89 -7.25
N THR A 199 6.41 24.94 -8.22
CA THR A 199 6.40 24.02 -9.35
C THR A 199 6.65 22.60 -8.81
N HIS A 200 5.58 21.89 -8.46
CA HIS A 200 5.65 20.47 -8.12
C HIS A 200 5.79 19.67 -9.41
N THR A 201 6.94 19.76 -10.06
CA THR A 201 7.49 18.56 -10.68
C THR A 201 7.69 17.58 -9.52
N PRO A 202 7.14 16.36 -9.54
CA PRO A 202 7.48 15.36 -8.56
C PRO A 202 8.99 15.11 -8.70
N PHE A 203 9.78 15.75 -7.85
CA PHE A 203 11.20 15.48 -7.76
C PHE A 203 11.31 14.07 -7.21
N ILE A 204 11.81 13.16 -8.04
CA ILE A 204 12.23 11.86 -7.54
C ILE A 204 13.49 12.12 -6.74
N LEU A 205 13.38 11.99 -5.42
CA LEU A 205 14.53 12.11 -4.54
C LEU A 205 15.34 10.81 -4.65
N LEU A 206 16.25 10.75 -5.62
CA LEU A 206 17.25 9.69 -5.65
C LEU A 206 18.30 9.99 -4.58
N HIS A 207 18.86 8.93 -3.99
CA HIS A 207 20.05 9.11 -3.17
C HIS A 207 21.20 9.61 -4.05
N ASP A 208 22.00 10.56 -3.54
CA ASP A 208 23.19 11.08 -4.22
C ASP A 208 24.21 9.96 -4.56
N VAL A 209 24.08 8.82 -3.88
CA VAL A 209 24.96 7.66 -4.01
C VAL A 209 24.11 6.39 -4.16
N PRO A 210 24.48 5.46 -5.07
CA PRO A 210 23.84 4.15 -5.15
C PRO A 210 23.89 3.42 -3.81
N MET A 211 22.75 2.86 -3.38
CA MET A 211 22.62 2.09 -2.16
C MET A 211 22.56 0.59 -2.46
N PRO A 212 23.22 -0.26 -1.66
CA PRO A 212 23.11 -1.71 -1.80
C PRO A 212 21.66 -2.17 -1.64
N ILE A 213 21.22 -3.14 -2.47
CA ILE A 213 19.89 -3.75 -2.33
C ILE A 213 19.99 -4.97 -1.41
N CYS A 214 19.54 -4.81 -0.16
CA CYS A 214 19.39 -5.90 0.81
C CYS A 214 18.28 -5.55 1.81
N PRO A 215 16.99 -5.62 1.39
CA PRO A 215 15.88 -5.09 2.20
C PRO A 215 15.64 -5.89 3.48
N ALA A 216 16.08 -7.16 3.57
CA ALA A 216 16.05 -7.94 4.81
C ALA A 216 16.83 -7.25 5.95
N VAL A 217 17.90 -6.52 5.62
CA VAL A 217 18.70 -5.77 6.58
C VAL A 217 18.31 -4.29 6.55
N LEU A 218 18.39 -3.66 5.38
CA LEU A 218 18.35 -2.20 5.23
C LEU A 218 16.94 -1.60 5.31
N ASN A 219 15.89 -2.41 5.18
CA ASN A 219 14.50 -1.94 5.36
C ASN A 219 13.90 -2.40 6.69
N HIS A 220 14.66 -3.11 7.53
CA HIS A 220 14.18 -3.62 8.82
C HIS A 220 15.00 -3.01 9.97
N PRO A 221 14.50 -1.97 10.66
CA PRO A 221 15.26 -1.23 11.67
C PRO A 221 15.88 -2.09 12.79
N ALA A 222 15.17 -3.11 13.27
CA ALA A 222 15.74 -4.02 14.27
C ALA A 222 16.93 -4.83 13.74
N ILE A 223 16.79 -5.48 12.58
CA ILE A 223 17.86 -6.27 11.95
C ILE A 223 19.05 -5.39 11.60
N GLU A 224 18.80 -4.19 11.07
CA GLU A 224 19.84 -3.19 10.80
C GLU A 224 20.65 -2.88 12.06
N TYR A 225 19.97 -2.56 13.17
CA TYR A 225 20.60 -2.28 14.44
C TYR A 225 21.38 -3.50 14.97
N LEU A 226 20.74 -4.67 15.03
CA LEU A 226 21.38 -5.90 15.50
C LEU A 226 22.62 -6.26 14.68
N MET A 227 22.56 -6.10 13.35
CA MET A 227 23.71 -6.36 12.48
C MET A 227 24.83 -5.34 12.68
N ALA A 228 24.50 -4.05 12.79
CA ALA A 228 25.46 -2.99 13.05
C ALA A 228 26.19 -3.17 14.39
N TYR A 229 25.48 -3.67 15.40
CA TYR A 229 26.01 -3.86 16.75
C TYR A 229 26.61 -5.25 17.01
N GLY A 230 26.52 -6.18 16.06
CA GLY A 230 27.01 -7.55 16.22
C GLY A 230 26.17 -8.39 17.18
N LEU A 231 24.87 -8.13 17.26
CA LEU A 231 23.89 -8.73 18.17
C LEU A 231 22.87 -9.60 17.42
N MET A 232 23.23 -10.14 16.24
CA MET A 232 22.31 -10.92 15.41
C MET A 232 21.82 -12.22 16.08
N ASP A 233 22.51 -12.69 17.12
CA ASP A 233 22.08 -13.79 17.99
C ASP A 233 20.81 -13.48 18.79
N GLN A 234 20.48 -12.20 18.97
CA GLN A 234 19.26 -11.74 19.65
C GLN A 234 18.05 -11.63 18.71
N PHE A 235 18.24 -11.76 17.39
CA PHE A 235 17.14 -11.60 16.43
C PHE A 235 16.01 -12.58 16.73
N LYS A 236 14.78 -12.04 16.76
CA LYS A 236 13.54 -12.81 16.81
C LYS A 236 12.54 -12.24 15.82
N ALA A 237 11.90 -13.10 15.05
CA ALA A 237 10.83 -12.70 14.14
C ALA A 237 9.55 -12.35 14.93
N GLN A 238 8.75 -11.42 14.39
CA GLN A 238 7.41 -11.19 14.90
C GLN A 238 6.56 -12.46 14.77
N ARG A 239 5.91 -12.84 15.87
CA ARG A 239 5.07 -14.05 15.97
C ARG A 239 3.65 -13.75 16.46
N GLY A 240 3.44 -12.58 17.04
CA GLY A 240 2.14 -12.15 17.53
C GLY A 240 1.36 -11.41 16.45
N PHE A 241 0.16 -11.90 16.17
CA PHE A 241 -0.74 -11.35 15.16
C PHE A 241 -2.19 -11.64 15.53
N ILE A 242 -3.11 -11.00 14.82
CA ILE A 242 -4.55 -11.15 15.03
C ILE A 242 -5.18 -11.59 13.72
N LYS A 243 -5.91 -12.70 13.75
CA LYS A 243 -6.77 -13.14 12.66
C LYS A 243 -8.17 -12.65 12.91
N TYR A 244 -8.87 -12.27 11.86
CA TYR A 244 -10.28 -11.94 11.96
C TYR A 244 -11.03 -12.37 10.71
N ASP A 245 -12.34 -12.54 10.88
CA ASP A 245 -13.27 -12.82 9.79
C ASP A 245 -14.64 -12.23 10.10
N PHE A 246 -15.39 -11.93 9.04
CA PHE A 246 -16.75 -11.42 9.12
C PHE A 246 -17.71 -12.40 8.45
N GLU A 247 -18.84 -12.64 9.11
CA GLU A 247 -20.02 -13.14 8.42
C GLU A 247 -21.00 -12.01 8.19
N THR A 248 -21.63 -12.04 7.03
CA THR A 248 -22.65 -11.08 6.64
C THR A 248 -23.89 -11.82 6.19
N PHE A 249 -25.05 -11.19 6.38
CA PHE A 249 -26.26 -11.62 5.71
C PHE A 249 -26.58 -10.66 4.56
N SER A 250 -27.32 -11.18 3.59
CA SER A 250 -27.64 -10.48 2.36
C SER A 250 -29.13 -10.20 2.30
N ASP A 251 -29.49 -8.93 2.26
CA ASP A 251 -30.84 -8.54 1.88
C ASP A 251 -30.89 -8.41 0.36
N GLN A 252 -31.70 -9.24 -0.28
CA GLN A 252 -32.07 -9.02 -1.69
C GLN A 252 -32.91 -7.75 -1.75
N VAL A 253 -32.25 -6.63 -1.99
CA VAL A 253 -32.93 -5.34 -2.10
C VAL A 253 -33.51 -5.18 -3.51
N MET A 254 -32.89 -5.85 -4.52
CA MET A 254 -33.23 -5.73 -5.96
C MET A 254 -33.61 -4.29 -6.32
N LYS A 255 -32.83 -3.36 -5.77
CA LYS A 255 -33.12 -1.94 -5.83
C LYS A 255 -32.32 -1.41 -6.99
N GLU A 256 -33.00 -0.92 -7.99
CA GLU A 256 -32.38 -0.05 -8.97
C GLU A 256 -31.89 1.18 -8.19
N ILE A 257 -30.59 1.16 -7.83
CA ILE A 257 -29.92 2.36 -7.34
C ILE A 257 -29.98 3.36 -8.48
N THR A 258 -29.77 2.82 -9.68
CA THR A 258 -29.91 3.48 -10.97
C THR A 258 -30.19 2.41 -12.07
N ASP A 259 -30.78 2.73 -13.22
CA ASP A 259 -31.16 1.81 -14.31
C ASP A 259 -30.08 0.92 -14.97
N GLN A 260 -28.81 1.10 -14.64
CA GLN A 260 -27.64 0.32 -15.05
C GLN A 260 -26.91 -0.27 -13.83
N THR A 261 -27.37 0.05 -12.63
CA THR A 261 -26.85 -0.49 -11.39
C THR A 261 -28.01 -0.87 -10.50
N THR A 262 -28.41 -2.12 -10.66
CA THR A 262 -29.24 -2.80 -9.69
C THR A 262 -28.36 -3.19 -8.51
N LEU A 263 -28.63 -2.61 -7.34
CA LEU A 263 -28.17 -3.20 -6.08
C LEU A 263 -28.95 -4.50 -5.90
N LEU A 264 -28.32 -5.59 -6.33
CA LEU A 264 -28.87 -6.93 -6.22
C LEU A 264 -29.05 -7.29 -4.75
N SER A 265 -28.06 -6.94 -3.92
CA SER A 265 -28.07 -7.21 -2.49
C SER A 265 -27.34 -6.16 -1.69
N GLN A 266 -27.80 -5.97 -0.45
CA GLN A 266 -27.13 -5.19 0.57
C GLN A 266 -26.63 -6.14 1.65
N LEU A 267 -25.32 -6.09 1.91
CA LEU A 267 -24.71 -6.88 2.98
C LEU A 267 -24.80 -6.10 4.30
N SER A 268 -25.13 -6.83 5.35
CA SER A 268 -25.12 -6.33 6.72
C SER A 268 -24.29 -7.26 7.61
N LYS A 269 -23.61 -6.67 8.59
CA LYS A 269 -22.73 -7.37 9.54
C LYS A 269 -23.56 -8.35 10.37
N LEU A 270 -23.29 -9.65 10.29
CA LEU A 270 -23.96 -10.67 11.11
C LEU A 270 -23.13 -11.00 12.35
N SER A 271 -21.83 -11.17 12.14
CA SER A 271 -20.86 -11.46 13.20
C SER A 271 -19.45 -11.08 12.79
N ILE A 272 -18.60 -10.85 13.78
CA ILE A 272 -17.16 -10.78 13.64
C ILE A 272 -16.53 -11.77 14.61
N VAL A 273 -15.46 -12.39 14.17
CA VAL A 273 -14.63 -13.25 14.99
C VAL A 273 -13.18 -12.81 14.88
N SER A 274 -12.42 -12.95 15.97
CA SER A 274 -10.97 -12.86 15.95
C SER A 274 -10.32 -13.97 16.74
N THR A 275 -9.17 -14.42 16.24
CA THR A 275 -8.21 -15.26 16.96
C THR A 275 -6.92 -14.47 17.13
N GLU A 276 -6.60 -14.13 18.37
CA GLU A 276 -5.45 -13.32 18.75
C GLU A 276 -4.35 -14.23 19.26
N VAL A 277 -3.15 -14.06 18.71
CA VAL A 277 -2.02 -14.96 18.95
C VAL A 277 -0.99 -14.26 19.83
N PHE A 278 -0.82 -14.76 21.04
CA PHE A 278 0.12 -14.25 22.04
C PHE A 278 1.35 -15.14 22.07
N PRO A 279 2.49 -14.69 21.53
CA PRO A 279 3.69 -15.52 21.48
C PRO A 279 4.39 -15.57 22.85
N ASN A 280 4.97 -16.73 23.15
CA ASN A 280 5.85 -16.96 24.29
C ASN A 280 7.32 -16.95 23.85
N GLN A 281 8.24 -16.85 24.82
CA GLN A 281 9.69 -16.84 24.55
C GLN A 281 10.21 -18.16 23.94
N ASP A 282 9.56 -19.28 24.23
CA ASP A 282 9.94 -20.62 23.76
C ASP A 282 9.33 -20.99 22.39
N LYS A 283 8.85 -19.98 21.64
CA LYS A 283 8.16 -20.13 20.34
C LYS A 283 6.75 -20.73 20.42
N SER A 284 6.28 -21.17 21.60
CA SER A 284 4.87 -21.51 21.80
C SER A 284 3.99 -20.26 21.77
N TYR A 285 2.68 -20.44 21.75
CA TYR A 285 1.73 -19.32 21.73
C TYR A 285 0.42 -19.70 22.43
N GLU A 286 -0.25 -18.68 22.95
CA GLU A 286 -1.61 -18.75 23.47
C GLU A 286 -2.59 -18.10 22.51
N LEU A 287 -3.81 -18.65 22.46
CA LEU A 287 -4.87 -18.15 21.59
C LEU A 287 -6.01 -17.58 22.42
N VAL A 288 -6.37 -16.33 22.15
CA VAL A 288 -7.61 -15.72 22.64
C VAL A 288 -8.57 -15.58 21.48
N LYS A 289 -9.77 -16.16 21.64
CA LYS A 289 -10.81 -16.18 20.60
C LYS A 289 -11.93 -15.26 21.05
N ARG A 290 -12.33 -14.32 20.20
CA ARG A 290 -13.47 -13.42 20.45
C ARG A 290 -14.47 -13.59 19.32
N CYS A 291 -15.73 -13.76 19.66
CA CYS A 291 -16.80 -13.86 18.68
C CYS A 291 -17.96 -12.98 19.13
N TYR A 292 -18.31 -12.00 18.30
CA TYR A 292 -19.48 -11.17 18.47
C TYR A 292 -20.44 -11.37 17.31
N THR A 293 -21.72 -11.40 17.63
CA THR A 293 -22.83 -11.57 16.71
C THR A 293 -23.85 -10.46 16.96
N LEU A 294 -24.79 -10.26 16.05
CA LEU A 294 -25.90 -9.33 16.28
C LEU A 294 -26.77 -9.66 17.50
N PHE A 295 -26.77 -10.90 18.00
CA PHE A 295 -27.44 -11.21 19.26
C PHE A 295 -26.76 -10.50 20.43
N ASP A 296 -25.45 -10.29 20.36
CA ASP A 296 -24.68 -9.76 21.48
C ASP A 296 -25.00 -8.29 21.78
N GLU A 297 -25.38 -7.51 20.76
CA GLU A 297 -25.84 -6.12 20.93
C GLU A 297 -27.15 -6.00 21.74
N SER A 298 -27.89 -7.11 21.88
CA SER A 298 -29.16 -7.15 22.62
C SER A 298 -29.04 -7.67 24.05
N TYR A 299 -27.85 -8.05 24.52
CA TYR A 299 -27.65 -8.46 25.91
C TYR A 299 -27.54 -7.27 26.86
N ASP A 300 -28.05 -7.42 28.08
CA ASP A 300 -28.09 -6.36 29.09
C ASP A 300 -26.70 -5.81 29.45
N ASN A 301 -25.67 -6.65 29.39
CA ASN A 301 -24.29 -6.27 29.72
C ASN A 301 -23.55 -5.56 28.57
N TYR A 302 -24.15 -5.42 27.39
CA TYR A 302 -23.49 -4.82 26.23
C TYR A 302 -23.23 -3.32 26.44
N GLN A 303 -24.17 -2.60 27.07
CA GLN A 303 -24.01 -1.17 27.38
C GLN A 303 -22.88 -0.93 28.38
N GLU A 304 -22.79 -1.75 29.44
CA GLU A 304 -21.68 -1.69 30.41
C GLU A 304 -20.33 -1.91 29.72
N GLN A 305 -20.26 -2.83 28.75
CA GLN A 305 -19.04 -3.03 27.96
C GLN A 305 -18.70 -1.78 27.15
N LEU A 306 -19.65 -1.16 26.44
CA LEU A 306 -19.38 0.07 25.70
C LEU A 306 -18.86 1.20 26.60
N GLU A 307 -19.47 1.38 27.78
CA GLU A 307 -19.06 2.39 28.76
C GLU A 307 -17.63 2.16 29.26
N ASN A 308 -17.25 0.91 29.54
CA ASN A 308 -15.90 0.55 29.99
C ASN A 308 -14.81 0.96 28.98
N TYR A 309 -15.12 0.96 27.69
CA TYR A 309 -14.20 1.38 26.62
C TYR A 309 -14.42 2.84 26.18
N GLY A 310 -15.32 3.58 26.84
CA GLY A 310 -15.64 4.97 26.50
C GLY A 310 -16.30 5.13 25.12
N LEU A 311 -17.00 4.10 24.64
CA LEU A 311 -17.68 4.10 23.35
C LEU A 311 -19.10 4.69 23.47
N PRO A 312 -19.62 5.36 22.42
CA PRO A 312 -21.00 5.83 22.40
C PRO A 312 -22.02 4.68 22.61
N PRO A 313 -23.16 4.89 23.29
CA PRO A 313 -24.16 3.84 23.59
C PRO A 313 -24.73 3.11 22.36
N ASN A 314 -24.71 3.75 21.20
CA ASN A 314 -25.21 3.19 19.93
C ASN A 314 -24.10 2.53 19.09
N SER A 315 -22.94 2.25 19.68
CA SER A 315 -21.82 1.64 18.97
C SER A 315 -22.08 0.17 18.67
N SER A 316 -21.81 -0.23 17.43
CA SER A 316 -21.93 -1.63 16.99
C SER A 316 -20.88 -2.53 17.64
N PHE A 317 -21.11 -3.85 17.63
CA PHE A 317 -20.17 -4.82 18.21
C PHE A 317 -18.77 -4.73 17.57
N VAL A 318 -18.67 -4.20 16.35
CA VAL A 318 -17.39 -3.93 15.66
C VAL A 318 -16.56 -2.87 16.38
N HIS A 319 -17.18 -1.82 16.93
CA HIS A 319 -16.46 -0.79 17.68
C HIS A 319 -15.87 -1.34 18.97
N LEU A 320 -16.66 -2.16 19.67
CA LEU A 320 -16.25 -2.86 20.89
C LEU A 320 -15.11 -3.84 20.60
N TRP A 321 -15.29 -4.70 19.59
CA TRP A 321 -14.25 -5.62 19.12
C TRP A 321 -12.96 -4.89 18.80
N LEU A 322 -13.02 -3.77 18.07
CA LEU A 322 -11.84 -3.02 17.69
C LEU A 322 -11.15 -2.38 18.90
N ALA A 323 -11.91 -1.93 19.91
CA ALA A 323 -11.34 -1.42 21.16
C ALA A 323 -10.56 -2.50 21.91
N GLN A 324 -11.14 -3.69 22.06
CA GLN A 324 -10.50 -4.85 22.68
C GLN A 324 -9.29 -5.37 21.87
N THR A 325 -9.37 -5.30 20.54
CA THR A 325 -8.26 -5.65 19.64
C THR A 325 -7.04 -4.77 19.89
N TYR A 326 -7.21 -3.48 20.21
CA TYR A 326 -6.10 -2.60 20.58
C TYR A 326 -5.47 -2.99 21.92
N GLU A 327 -6.27 -3.39 22.92
CA GLU A 327 -5.73 -3.88 24.20
C GLU A 327 -4.89 -5.15 24.01
N SER A 328 -5.40 -6.09 23.21
CA SER A 328 -4.66 -7.29 22.84
C SER A 328 -3.38 -6.95 22.07
N ALA A 329 -3.42 -5.97 21.17
CA ALA A 329 -2.24 -5.54 20.45
C ALA A 329 -1.16 -4.95 21.36
N GLU A 330 -1.53 -4.21 22.40
CA GLU A 330 -0.58 -3.73 23.42
C GLU A 330 0.06 -4.90 24.18
N GLN A 331 -0.71 -5.90 24.57
CA GLN A 331 -0.21 -7.10 25.24
C GLN A 331 0.72 -7.92 24.33
N ILE A 332 0.29 -8.17 23.08
CA ILE A 332 1.09 -8.84 22.05
C ILE A 332 2.42 -8.11 21.83
N TYR A 333 2.40 -6.77 21.75
CA TYR A 333 3.60 -5.97 21.63
C TYR A 333 4.54 -6.16 22.84
N GLN A 334 4.02 -6.19 24.07
CA GLN A 334 4.84 -6.45 25.25
C GLN A 334 5.48 -7.85 25.22
N CYS A 335 4.80 -8.86 24.68
CA CYS A 335 5.39 -10.20 24.52
C CYS A 335 6.53 -10.22 23.49
N MET A 336 6.48 -9.36 22.47
CA MET A 336 7.42 -9.38 21.35
C MET A 336 8.58 -8.39 21.46
N LYS A 337 8.45 -7.28 22.19
CA LYS A 337 9.50 -6.26 22.26
C LYS A 337 10.83 -6.82 22.76
N TYR A 338 11.93 -6.17 22.40
CA TYR A 338 13.25 -6.50 22.94
C TYR A 338 13.39 -6.00 24.38
N ASP A 339 14.24 -6.66 25.18
CA ASP A 339 14.55 -6.22 26.55
C ASP A 339 15.41 -4.95 26.56
N ASP A 340 16.26 -4.79 25.55
CA ASP A 340 17.02 -3.56 25.30
C ASP A 340 16.18 -2.56 24.52
N ASP A 341 15.77 -1.48 25.19
CA ASP A 341 14.98 -0.39 24.61
C ASP A 341 15.69 0.36 23.46
N ASN A 342 17.02 0.17 23.30
CA ASN A 342 17.75 0.75 22.17
C ASN A 342 17.49 0.01 20.85
N ILE A 343 17.03 -1.25 20.89
CA ILE A 343 16.72 -2.02 19.69
C ILE A 343 15.39 -1.51 19.11
N PRO A 344 15.36 -0.94 17.90
CA PRO A 344 14.13 -0.39 17.34
C PRO A 344 13.08 -1.48 17.09
N PHE A 345 11.91 -1.35 17.71
CA PHE A 345 10.79 -2.27 17.51
C PHE A 345 9.47 -1.50 17.37
N ASP A 346 8.85 -1.58 16.19
CA ASP A 346 7.65 -0.80 15.89
C ASP A 346 6.45 -1.26 16.73
N LYS A 347 5.69 -0.29 17.25
CA LYS A 347 4.41 -0.53 17.95
C LYS A 347 3.32 -0.83 16.94
N CYS A 348 3.44 -1.96 16.25
CA CYS A 348 2.53 -2.38 15.21
C CYS A 348 2.23 -3.86 15.28
N VAL A 349 0.95 -4.22 15.35
CA VAL A 349 0.47 -5.60 15.28
C VAL A 349 -0.27 -5.82 13.98
N LYS A 350 -0.03 -6.96 13.32
CA LYS A 350 -0.67 -7.31 12.05
C LYS A 350 -2.05 -7.92 12.33
N VAL A 351 -3.05 -7.44 11.62
CA VAL A 351 -4.43 -7.90 11.68
C VAL A 351 -4.79 -8.48 10.31
N LEU A 352 -4.84 -9.80 10.18
CA LEU A 352 -4.97 -10.46 8.88
C LEU A 352 -6.37 -11.04 8.69
N GLY A 353 -7.07 -10.60 7.64
CA GLY A 353 -8.35 -11.16 7.21
C GLY A 353 -8.21 -11.95 5.90
N TRP A 354 -8.97 -13.04 5.75
CA TRP A 354 -9.09 -13.73 4.46
C TRP A 354 -10.17 -13.03 3.62
N ASN A 355 -10.00 -12.88 2.32
CA ASN A 355 -10.84 -12.02 1.45
C ASN A 355 -11.01 -10.54 1.87
N SER A 356 -10.13 -10.01 2.73
CA SER A 356 -10.30 -8.70 3.37
C SER A 356 -9.90 -7.46 2.57
N SER A 357 -9.27 -7.60 1.39
CA SER A 357 -8.72 -6.48 0.61
C SER A 357 -9.78 -5.46 0.15
N ARG A 358 -11.06 -5.86 0.15
CA ARG A 358 -12.19 -5.03 -0.29
C ARG A 358 -13.41 -5.16 0.62
N PHE A 359 -13.80 -6.39 0.96
CA PHE A 359 -15.08 -6.66 1.64
C PHE A 359 -15.05 -6.26 3.11
N ASP A 360 -14.11 -6.78 3.88
CA ASP A 360 -14.08 -6.57 5.33
C ASP A 360 -13.70 -5.13 5.71
N ILE A 361 -12.76 -4.53 4.98
CA ILE A 361 -12.35 -3.13 5.21
C ILE A 361 -13.54 -2.18 5.02
N ALA A 362 -14.41 -2.43 4.04
CA ALA A 362 -15.61 -1.63 3.84
C ALA A 362 -16.58 -1.73 5.02
N LEU A 363 -16.67 -2.91 5.66
CA LEU A 363 -17.46 -3.13 6.88
C LEU A 363 -16.81 -2.49 8.11
N LEU A 364 -15.50 -2.27 8.12
CA LEU A 364 -14.77 -1.66 9.24
C LEU A 364 -14.68 -0.13 9.16
N TRP A 365 -14.98 0.46 8.01
CA TRP A 365 -14.63 1.86 7.71
C TRP A 365 -15.14 2.87 8.75
N ASP A 366 -16.37 2.68 9.24
CA ASP A 366 -17.00 3.50 10.27
C ASP A 366 -16.25 3.44 11.62
N ALA A 367 -15.66 2.30 11.94
CA ALA A 367 -14.93 2.07 13.19
C ALA A 367 -13.43 2.44 13.13
N LEU A 368 -12.83 2.47 11.94
CA LEU A 368 -11.39 2.69 11.75
C LEU A 368 -10.96 4.16 11.83
N ASP A 369 -11.81 5.11 11.40
CA ASP A 369 -11.53 6.54 11.48
C ASP A 369 -12.57 7.27 12.36
N CYS A 370 -12.17 7.60 13.58
CA CYS A 370 -13.05 8.19 14.59
C CYS A 370 -12.27 9.11 15.54
N GLU A 371 -12.89 9.61 16.62
CA GLU A 371 -12.19 10.48 17.57
C GLU A 371 -10.97 9.80 18.22
N LEU A 372 -11.02 8.48 18.44
CA LEU A 372 -9.95 7.70 19.11
C LEU A 372 -8.83 7.23 18.16
N ARG A 373 -9.10 7.18 16.85
CA ARG A 373 -8.25 6.50 15.87
C ARG A 373 -8.04 7.35 14.63
N SER A 374 -6.94 7.16 13.93
CA SER A 374 -6.68 7.82 12.65
C SER A 374 -6.24 6.78 11.64
N MET A 375 -6.93 6.73 10.51
CA MET A 375 -6.54 5.90 9.38
C MET A 375 -5.36 6.53 8.64
N GLY A 376 -4.32 5.73 8.40
CA GLY A 376 -3.23 6.08 7.49
C GLY A 376 -3.63 5.88 6.03
N VAL A 377 -2.76 6.29 5.12
CA VAL A 377 -3.00 6.10 3.67
C VAL A 377 -3.00 4.60 3.35
N PRO A 378 -4.08 4.06 2.73
CA PRO A 378 -4.10 2.68 2.26
C PRO A 378 -2.99 2.41 1.23
N ILE A 379 -2.37 1.23 1.31
CA ILE A 379 -1.40 0.77 0.31
C ILE A 379 -2.14 -0.08 -0.71
N GLY A 380 -2.06 0.29 -1.98
CA GLY A 380 -2.75 -0.38 -3.09
C GLY A 380 -3.60 0.61 -3.90
N ASP A 381 -4.36 0.10 -4.86
CA ASP A 381 -5.40 0.86 -5.53
C ASP A 381 -6.76 0.71 -4.79
N LEU A 382 -7.74 1.56 -5.12
CA LEU A 382 -9.06 1.54 -4.47
C LEU A 382 -9.81 0.20 -4.61
N ASN A 383 -9.45 -0.63 -5.60
CA ASN A 383 -10.09 -1.92 -5.86
C ASN A 383 -9.36 -3.08 -5.15
N ASN A 384 -8.07 -2.93 -4.86
CA ASN A 384 -7.18 -3.94 -4.30
C ASN A 384 -6.33 -3.35 -3.17
N THR A 385 -6.96 -2.97 -2.05
CA THR A 385 -6.22 -2.47 -0.90
C THR A 385 -5.41 -3.62 -0.28
N LYS A 386 -4.08 -3.49 -0.31
CA LYS A 386 -3.14 -4.50 0.20
C LYS A 386 -2.92 -4.38 1.70
N SER A 387 -2.90 -3.15 2.22
CA SER A 387 -2.86 -2.91 3.66
C SER A 387 -3.44 -1.55 4.06
N ILE A 388 -3.98 -1.46 5.27
CA ILE A 388 -4.35 -0.20 5.92
C ILE A 388 -3.72 -0.18 7.30
N THR A 389 -3.04 0.91 7.65
CA THR A 389 -2.55 1.13 9.01
C THR A 389 -3.50 2.06 9.74
N VAL A 390 -3.96 1.65 10.92
CA VAL A 390 -4.80 2.47 11.80
C VAL A 390 -4.03 2.73 13.09
N ILE A 391 -3.98 3.98 13.51
CA ILE A 391 -3.22 4.43 14.66
C ILE A 391 -4.18 4.84 15.77
N HIS A 392 -4.00 4.28 16.96
CA HIS A 392 -4.70 4.74 18.15
C HIS A 392 -4.07 6.04 18.65
N LYS A 393 -4.84 7.13 18.73
CA LYS A 393 -4.29 8.48 18.94
C LYS A 393 -3.64 8.67 20.31
N LYS A 394 -4.11 7.94 21.34
CA LYS A 394 -3.60 8.08 22.71
C LYS A 394 -2.36 7.22 22.99
N SER A 395 -2.37 5.95 22.59
CA SER A 395 -1.25 5.04 22.88
C SER A 395 -0.21 4.97 21.77
N HIS A 396 -0.53 5.51 20.59
CA HIS A 396 0.27 5.41 19.37
C HIS A 396 0.48 3.97 18.86
N MET A 397 -0.23 2.99 19.42
CA MET A 397 -0.27 1.63 18.88
C MET A 397 -0.89 1.62 17.49
N LYS A 398 -0.34 0.80 16.61
CA LYS A 398 -0.78 0.64 15.24
C LYS A 398 -1.35 -0.75 15.02
N LEU A 399 -2.51 -0.83 14.40
CA LEU A 399 -3.00 -2.06 13.78
C LEU A 399 -2.79 -1.93 12.28
N GLN A 400 -2.05 -2.87 11.69
CA GLN A 400 -1.94 -2.94 10.24
C GLN A 400 -2.82 -4.08 9.73
N PHE A 401 -3.94 -3.71 9.12
CA PHE A 401 -4.82 -4.63 8.42
C PHE A 401 -4.14 -5.08 7.13
N ILE A 402 -3.92 -6.38 6.98
CA ILE A 402 -3.25 -6.99 5.83
C ILE A 402 -4.15 -8.05 5.22
N TYR A 403 -4.20 -8.08 3.90
CA TYR A 403 -4.86 -9.15 3.19
C TYR A 403 -4.07 -10.46 3.27
N ALA A 404 -4.59 -11.49 3.95
CA ALA A 404 -3.82 -12.71 4.23
C ALA A 404 -3.38 -13.47 2.96
N GLU A 405 -4.15 -13.45 1.85
CA GLU A 405 -3.72 -14.09 0.61
C GLU A 405 -2.45 -13.47 0.03
N ASN A 406 -2.09 -12.24 0.39
CA ASN A 406 -0.79 -11.69 -0.02
C ASN A 406 0.38 -12.55 0.50
N LEU A 407 0.21 -13.26 1.62
CA LEU A 407 1.23 -14.12 2.24
C LEU A 407 1.19 -15.58 1.75
N PHE A 408 0.14 -16.00 1.04
CA PHE A 408 0.00 -17.39 0.57
C PHE A 408 -0.18 -17.52 -0.95
N GLY A 409 -0.38 -16.40 -1.66
CA GLY A 409 -0.81 -16.37 -3.05
C GLY A 409 -2.34 -16.53 -3.20
N PRO A 410 -2.87 -16.41 -4.44
CA PRO A 410 -4.29 -16.53 -4.74
C PRO A 410 -4.77 -17.97 -4.58
N LEU A 411 -5.21 -18.33 -3.38
CA LEU A 411 -5.70 -19.66 -3.00
C LEU A 411 -7.01 -19.52 -2.24
N THR A 412 -7.84 -20.57 -2.19
CA THR A 412 -8.95 -20.61 -1.22
C THR A 412 -8.42 -20.98 0.16
N LEU A 413 -9.09 -20.56 1.24
CA LEU A 413 -8.71 -20.97 2.59
C LEU A 413 -8.60 -22.50 2.74
N LYS A 414 -9.56 -23.23 2.16
CA LYS A 414 -9.53 -24.70 2.12
C LYS A 414 -8.29 -25.26 1.43
N ALA A 415 -7.88 -24.67 0.31
CA ALA A 415 -6.65 -25.06 -0.39
C ALA A 415 -5.41 -24.71 0.45
N CYS A 416 -5.40 -23.56 1.12
CA CYS A 416 -4.33 -23.16 2.03
C CYS A 416 -4.16 -24.16 3.18
N VAL A 417 -5.25 -24.52 3.88
CA VAL A 417 -5.22 -25.52 4.96
C VAL A 417 -4.72 -26.86 4.45
N LYS A 418 -5.17 -27.30 3.26
CA LYS A 418 -4.71 -28.56 2.67
C LYS A 418 -3.22 -28.55 2.28
N ASN A 419 -2.72 -27.42 1.78
CA ASN A 419 -1.36 -27.32 1.23
C ASN A 419 -0.31 -27.00 2.30
N TYR A 420 -0.68 -26.23 3.33
CA TYR A 420 0.24 -25.71 4.35
C TYR A 420 -0.08 -26.18 5.78
N GLY A 421 -1.25 -26.80 6.00
CA GLY A 421 -1.72 -27.28 7.31
C GLY A 421 -1.58 -28.80 7.49
N ASP A 422 -1.97 -29.28 8.66
CA ASP A 422 -1.97 -30.71 8.96
C ASP A 422 -3.17 -31.42 8.32
N LYS A 423 -2.98 -32.68 7.93
CA LYS A 423 -4.03 -33.49 7.28
C LYS A 423 -5.30 -33.71 8.12
N SER A 424 -5.25 -33.42 9.43
CA SER A 424 -6.38 -33.53 10.36
C SER A 424 -7.24 -32.27 10.45
N GLU A 425 -6.73 -31.12 10.02
CA GLU A 425 -7.47 -29.85 10.03
C GLU A 425 -8.40 -29.79 8.81
N HIS A 426 -9.67 -29.46 9.03
CA HIS A 426 -10.64 -29.29 7.96
C HIS A 426 -11.39 -27.96 8.14
N LYS A 427 -11.67 -27.31 7.01
CA LYS A 427 -12.57 -26.17 6.96
C LYS A 427 -14.01 -26.67 7.01
N ASP A 428 -14.77 -26.18 7.99
CA ASP A 428 -16.19 -26.47 8.15
C ASP A 428 -17.06 -25.77 7.09
N VAL A 429 -18.37 -25.95 7.15
CA VAL A 429 -19.31 -25.42 6.15
C VAL A 429 -20.49 -24.72 6.80
N PHE A 430 -20.87 -23.55 6.29
CA PHE A 430 -22.06 -22.81 6.73
C PHE A 430 -22.74 -22.10 5.54
N PRO A 431 -24.07 -22.25 5.34
CA PRO A 431 -24.80 -21.58 4.27
C PRO A 431 -25.33 -20.22 4.74
N TYR A 432 -24.65 -19.14 4.36
CA TYR A 432 -25.07 -17.78 4.70
C TYR A 432 -26.21 -17.25 3.81
N GLU A 433 -26.42 -17.81 2.60
CA GLU A 433 -27.40 -17.30 1.62
C GLU A 433 -28.87 -17.41 2.09
N ILE A 434 -29.17 -18.26 3.08
CA ILE A 434 -30.53 -18.41 3.63
C ILE A 434 -30.87 -17.37 4.71
N ILE A 435 -29.88 -16.61 5.17
CA ILE A 435 -29.99 -15.63 6.25
C ILE A 435 -30.15 -14.23 5.64
N ASN A 436 -31.11 -13.46 6.13
CA ASN A 436 -31.36 -12.06 5.78
C ASN A 436 -31.88 -11.25 6.99
N SER A 437 -32.07 -9.94 6.82
CA SER A 437 -32.51 -9.03 7.90
C SER A 437 -33.83 -9.43 8.57
N LYS A 438 -34.70 -10.15 7.86
CA LYS A 438 -36.04 -10.51 8.33
C LYS A 438 -36.05 -11.81 9.11
N ASN A 439 -35.17 -12.76 8.78
CA ASN A 439 -35.26 -14.14 9.29
C ASN A 439 -34.08 -14.56 10.17
N TRP A 440 -32.99 -13.78 10.27
CA TRP A 440 -31.76 -14.23 10.94
C TRP A 440 -31.98 -14.73 12.37
N LYS A 441 -32.82 -14.06 13.17
CA LYS A 441 -33.15 -14.49 14.54
C LYS A 441 -33.83 -15.85 14.56
N GLU A 442 -34.85 -16.04 13.72
CA GLU A 442 -35.61 -17.29 13.67
C GLU A 442 -34.74 -18.43 13.16
N VAL A 443 -34.01 -18.20 12.07
CA VAL A 443 -33.15 -19.22 11.45
C VAL A 443 -32.06 -19.67 12.42
N LEU A 444 -31.34 -18.73 13.05
CA LEU A 444 -30.20 -19.08 13.91
C LEU A 444 -30.62 -19.73 15.24
N MET A 445 -31.84 -19.51 15.71
CA MET A 445 -32.35 -20.13 16.95
C MET A 445 -32.95 -21.52 16.74
N LYS A 446 -33.04 -22.03 15.50
CA LYS A 446 -33.52 -23.40 15.24
C LYS A 446 -32.55 -24.44 15.81
N THR A 447 -33.13 -25.48 16.40
CA THR A 447 -32.40 -26.62 16.98
C THR A 447 -32.15 -27.74 15.97
N ASP A 448 -32.89 -27.76 14.86
CA ASP A 448 -32.69 -28.73 13.78
C ASP A 448 -31.53 -28.29 12.86
N PRO A 449 -30.78 -29.23 12.26
CA PRO A 449 -29.71 -28.90 11.31
C PRO A 449 -30.26 -28.21 10.06
N LEU A 450 -29.36 -27.60 9.30
CA LEU A 450 -29.62 -27.07 7.97
C LEU A 450 -29.85 -28.22 6.99
N GLU A 451 -30.77 -28.02 6.06
CA GLU A 451 -31.05 -29.02 5.03
C GLU A 451 -29.99 -28.97 3.93
N TYR A 452 -29.81 -30.07 3.19
CA TYR A 452 -28.84 -30.10 2.08
C TYR A 452 -29.15 -29.03 1.01
N GLU A 453 -30.43 -28.72 0.80
CA GLU A 453 -30.86 -27.69 -0.15
C GLU A 453 -30.45 -26.27 0.27
N ASP A 454 -30.25 -26.03 1.57
CA ASP A 454 -29.80 -24.74 2.09
C ASP A 454 -28.38 -24.39 1.63
N PHE A 455 -27.58 -25.40 1.23
CA PHE A 455 -26.21 -25.22 0.72
C PHE A 455 -26.13 -24.92 -0.77
N LYS A 456 -27.27 -24.79 -1.46
CA LYS A 456 -27.31 -24.47 -2.88
C LYS A 456 -27.00 -23.00 -3.10
N SER A 457 -25.88 -22.72 -3.75
CA SER A 457 -25.48 -21.35 -4.05
C SER A 457 -26.23 -20.82 -5.26
N GLN A 458 -26.92 -19.70 -5.06
CA GLN A 458 -27.60 -18.96 -6.13
C GLN A 458 -26.60 -18.43 -7.16
N LEU A 459 -25.39 -18.07 -6.72
CA LEU A 459 -24.32 -17.55 -7.58
C LEU A 459 -23.67 -18.64 -8.44
N LYS A 460 -23.42 -19.83 -7.88
CA LYS A 460 -22.76 -20.93 -8.60
C LYS A 460 -23.74 -21.86 -9.33
N GLY A 461 -25.05 -21.72 -9.10
CA GLY A 461 -26.09 -22.54 -9.72
C GLY A 461 -26.08 -24.01 -9.27
N GLY A 462 -25.39 -24.33 -8.17
CA GLY A 462 -25.18 -25.69 -7.67
C GLY A 462 -24.85 -25.71 -6.17
N TYR A 463 -24.71 -26.90 -5.60
CA TYR A 463 -24.35 -27.06 -4.18
C TYR A 463 -22.94 -26.56 -3.91
N SER A 464 -22.78 -25.78 -2.84
CA SER A 464 -21.50 -25.27 -2.36
C SER A 464 -20.63 -26.36 -1.72
N ILE A 465 -21.23 -27.49 -1.38
CA ILE A 465 -20.62 -28.64 -0.71
C ILE A 465 -21.03 -29.94 -1.40
N THR A 466 -20.24 -30.98 -1.19
CA THR A 466 -20.51 -32.36 -1.58
C THR A 466 -21.43 -33.07 -0.59
N LYS A 467 -21.94 -34.25 -0.97
CA LYS A 467 -22.78 -35.04 -0.07
C LYS A 467 -22.02 -35.54 1.16
N ASP A 468 -20.78 -35.96 0.98
CA ASP A 468 -19.93 -36.42 2.08
C ASP A 468 -19.68 -35.29 3.09
N GLU A 469 -19.42 -34.06 2.63
CA GLU A 469 -19.24 -32.88 3.49
C GLU A 469 -20.52 -32.53 4.27
N TYR A 470 -21.68 -32.72 3.65
CA TYR A 470 -22.96 -32.55 4.34
C TYR A 470 -23.17 -33.59 5.44
N ASP A 471 -22.79 -34.85 5.19
CA ASP A 471 -22.90 -35.90 6.20
C ASP A 471 -21.94 -35.63 7.38
N TYR A 472 -20.76 -35.06 7.13
CA TYR A 472 -19.88 -34.55 8.19
C TYR A 472 -20.52 -33.39 8.96
N TYR A 473 -21.11 -32.41 8.28
CA TYR A 473 -21.85 -31.32 8.92
C TYR A 473 -22.94 -31.84 9.87
N LEU A 474 -23.72 -32.84 9.46
CA LEU A 474 -24.76 -33.43 10.31
C LEU A 474 -24.20 -34.16 11.54
N ILE A 475 -23.00 -34.73 11.45
CA ILE A 475 -22.33 -35.34 12.59
C ILE A 475 -21.86 -34.26 13.57
N ASP A 476 -21.23 -33.20 13.04
CA ASP A 476 -20.67 -32.14 13.87
C ASP A 476 -21.75 -31.27 14.52
N PHE A 477 -22.83 -30.95 13.80
CA PHE A 477 -23.97 -30.17 14.30
C PHE A 477 -24.60 -30.75 15.58
N LYS A 478 -24.55 -32.08 15.78
CA LYS A 478 -25.08 -32.75 16.98
C LYS A 478 -24.41 -32.31 18.29
N ARG A 479 -23.24 -31.65 18.20
CA ARG A 479 -22.50 -31.11 19.34
C ARG A 479 -23.05 -29.77 19.83
N PHE A 480 -23.95 -29.15 19.06
CA PHE A 480 -24.47 -27.80 19.29
C PHE A 480 -25.98 -27.82 19.51
N THR A 481 -26.46 -26.90 20.33
CA THR A 481 -27.87 -26.83 20.72
C THR A 481 -28.73 -26.20 19.62
N ASN A 482 -28.15 -25.26 18.87
CA ASN A 482 -28.82 -24.53 17.80
C ASN A 482 -27.83 -24.05 16.74
N ARG A 483 -28.36 -23.50 15.65
CA ARG A 483 -27.57 -22.99 14.52
C ARG A 483 -26.68 -21.79 14.87
N LEU A 484 -27.02 -20.99 15.89
CA LEU A 484 -26.17 -19.89 16.38
C LEU A 484 -24.89 -20.41 17.04
N GLU A 485 -24.99 -21.43 17.88
CA GLU A 485 -23.81 -22.05 18.50
C GLU A 485 -22.89 -22.68 17.45
N TYR A 486 -23.47 -23.34 16.45
CA TYR A 486 -22.71 -23.85 15.30
C TYR A 486 -22.06 -22.72 14.48
N LEU A 487 -22.76 -21.61 14.22
CA LEU A 487 -22.19 -20.44 13.53
C LEU A 487 -20.98 -19.86 14.30
N LYS A 488 -21.10 -19.71 15.62
CA LYS A 488 -20.00 -19.21 16.47
C LYS A 488 -18.79 -20.14 16.39
N TYR A 489 -19.01 -21.46 16.46
CA TYR A 489 -17.96 -22.46 16.31
C TYR A 489 -17.31 -22.41 14.92
N TYR A 490 -18.11 -22.40 13.85
CA TYR A 490 -17.65 -22.32 12.46
C TYR A 490 -16.74 -21.09 12.23
N ASN A 491 -17.20 -19.91 12.66
CA ASN A 491 -16.43 -18.67 12.54
C ASN A 491 -15.10 -18.73 13.31
N ILE A 492 -15.12 -19.25 14.54
CA ILE A 492 -13.91 -19.42 15.34
C ILE A 492 -12.92 -20.34 14.63
N ASN A 493 -13.40 -21.48 14.11
CA ASN A 493 -12.58 -22.42 13.37
C ASN A 493 -11.92 -21.74 12.15
N ASP A 494 -12.67 -20.95 11.36
CA ASP A 494 -12.15 -20.27 10.16
C ASP A 494 -10.97 -19.32 10.44
N THR A 495 -10.94 -18.68 11.62
CA THR A 495 -9.79 -17.85 12.03
C THR A 495 -8.67 -18.63 12.72
N GLU A 496 -9.00 -19.68 13.47
CA GLU A 496 -8.03 -20.48 14.22
C GLU A 496 -7.22 -21.41 13.32
N ILE A 497 -7.87 -22.08 12.35
CA ILE A 497 -7.20 -23.02 11.45
C ILE A 497 -6.02 -22.38 10.73
N MET A 498 -6.08 -21.06 10.50
CA MET A 498 -5.07 -20.24 9.82
C MET A 498 -3.80 -19.97 10.63
N VAL A 499 -3.87 -20.06 11.95
CA VAL A 499 -2.77 -19.65 12.83
C VAL A 499 -1.54 -20.52 12.56
N LYS A 500 -1.75 -21.83 12.41
CA LYS A 500 -0.67 -22.79 12.23
C LYS A 500 0.06 -22.62 10.90
N GLN A 501 -0.63 -22.37 9.79
CA GLN A 501 0.02 -22.16 8.50
C GLN A 501 0.81 -20.85 8.49
N LEU A 502 0.31 -19.81 9.16
CA LEU A 502 1.07 -18.56 9.33
C LEU A 502 2.31 -18.77 10.20
N MET A 503 2.21 -19.54 11.29
CA MET A 503 3.38 -19.89 12.11
C MET A 503 4.42 -20.68 11.31
N ASN A 504 3.99 -21.67 10.52
CA ASN A 504 4.89 -22.43 9.63
C ASN A 504 5.59 -21.51 8.62
N LEU A 505 4.87 -20.53 8.06
CA LEU A 505 5.43 -19.54 7.14
C LEU A 505 6.47 -18.66 7.85
N ILE A 506 6.17 -18.16 9.06
CA ILE A 506 7.09 -17.38 9.88
C ILE A 506 8.35 -18.20 10.21
N ASP A 507 8.19 -19.45 10.65
CA ASP A 507 9.30 -20.36 10.97
C ASP A 507 10.19 -20.65 9.75
N THR A 508 9.59 -20.71 8.55
CA THR A 508 10.34 -20.93 7.30
C THR A 508 11.25 -19.74 6.97
N PHE A 509 10.73 -18.52 7.09
CA PHE A 509 11.50 -17.30 6.77
C PHE A 509 12.47 -16.90 7.90
N GLU A 510 12.12 -17.17 9.17
CA GLU A 510 12.97 -16.85 10.32
C GLU A 510 14.32 -17.56 10.26
N GLN A 511 14.40 -18.77 9.69
CA GLN A 511 15.66 -19.49 9.46
C GLN A 511 16.68 -18.69 8.64
N PHE A 512 16.21 -17.75 7.82
CA PHE A 512 17.02 -16.88 6.98
C PHE A 512 17.12 -15.45 7.53
N ASN A 513 16.76 -15.23 8.80
CA ASN A 513 16.67 -13.91 9.44
C ASN A 513 15.69 -12.97 8.71
N ILE A 514 14.58 -13.50 8.21
CA ILE A 514 13.55 -12.72 7.52
C ILE A 514 12.30 -12.74 8.40
N ASP A 515 11.88 -11.56 8.83
CA ASP A 515 10.62 -11.39 9.53
C ASP A 515 9.46 -11.36 8.52
N ALA A 516 8.73 -12.47 8.41
CA ALA A 516 7.63 -12.59 7.45
C ALA A 516 6.48 -11.59 7.71
N LEU A 517 6.22 -11.23 8.98
CA LEU A 517 5.16 -10.28 9.33
C LEU A 517 5.58 -8.84 9.13
N HIS A 518 6.87 -8.53 9.08
CA HIS A 518 7.35 -7.21 8.65
C HIS A 518 6.90 -6.88 7.22
N TYR A 519 6.80 -7.90 6.36
CA TYR A 519 6.43 -7.76 4.96
C TYR A 519 4.93 -7.96 4.72
N ILE A 520 4.38 -7.30 3.69
CA ILE A 520 2.94 -7.37 3.37
C ILE A 520 2.58 -8.50 2.40
N SER A 521 3.57 -9.19 1.82
CA SER A 521 3.36 -10.30 0.89
C SER A 521 4.51 -11.32 0.86
N ILE A 522 4.20 -12.55 0.43
CA ILE A 522 5.20 -13.60 0.21
C ILE A 522 6.20 -13.21 -0.88
N ALA A 523 5.77 -12.48 -1.91
CA ALA A 523 6.65 -11.95 -2.95
C ALA A 523 7.69 -10.98 -2.36
N SER A 524 7.30 -10.12 -1.40
CA SER A 524 8.26 -9.26 -0.70
C SER A 524 9.21 -10.04 0.22
N CYS A 525 8.74 -11.12 0.87
CA CYS A 525 9.60 -12.01 1.64
C CYS A 525 10.63 -12.70 0.73
N ALA A 526 10.18 -13.24 -0.42
CA ALA A 526 11.05 -13.89 -1.40
C ALA A 526 12.06 -12.91 -2.02
N TYR A 527 11.65 -11.67 -2.29
CA TYR A 527 12.55 -10.61 -2.74
C TYR A 527 13.63 -10.31 -1.70
N ALA A 528 13.23 -10.20 -0.42
CA ALA A 528 14.17 -10.00 0.68
C ALA A 528 15.14 -11.18 0.83
N MET A 529 14.63 -12.41 0.74
CA MET A 529 15.42 -13.64 0.79
C MET A 529 16.44 -13.73 -0.33
N LYS A 530 16.01 -13.46 -1.57
CA LYS A 530 16.88 -13.45 -2.75
C LYS A 530 18.06 -12.51 -2.59
N HIS A 531 17.82 -11.30 -2.09
CA HIS A 531 18.89 -10.35 -1.89
C HIS A 531 19.71 -10.65 -0.62
N TYR A 532 19.10 -11.25 0.40
CA TYR A 532 19.84 -11.69 1.58
C TYR A 532 20.85 -12.80 1.25
N SER A 533 20.49 -13.75 0.37
CA SER A 533 21.37 -14.84 -0.04
C SER A 533 22.62 -14.39 -0.81
N THR A 534 22.61 -13.21 -1.45
CA THR A 534 23.82 -12.67 -2.10
C THR A 534 24.84 -12.11 -1.10
N TYR A 535 24.40 -11.75 0.10
CA TYR A 535 25.28 -11.27 1.18
C TYR A 535 25.62 -12.40 2.16
N PHE A 536 24.79 -13.43 2.28
CA PHE A 536 25.02 -14.54 3.22
C PHE A 536 24.83 -15.90 2.55
N PRO A 537 25.57 -16.20 1.46
CA PRO A 537 25.40 -17.44 0.70
C PRO A 537 25.60 -18.70 1.56
N SER A 538 26.44 -18.67 2.60
CA SER A 538 26.67 -19.85 3.46
C SER A 538 25.38 -20.39 4.11
N LYS A 539 24.38 -19.53 4.34
CA LYS A 539 23.08 -19.91 4.90
C LYS A 539 22.16 -20.65 3.95
N PHE A 540 22.47 -20.64 2.65
CA PHE A 540 21.63 -21.20 1.60
C PHE A 540 22.29 -22.37 0.87
N ASN A 541 23.54 -22.70 1.20
CA ASN A 541 24.27 -23.80 0.56
C ASN A 541 23.83 -25.16 1.12
N LEU A 542 23.48 -26.08 0.24
CA LEU A 542 23.41 -27.51 0.55
C LEU A 542 24.84 -28.07 0.51
N GLU A 543 25.20 -28.95 1.46
CA GLU A 543 26.54 -29.59 1.53
C GLU A 543 26.98 -30.29 0.22
N SER A 544 26.04 -30.55 -0.69
CA SER A 544 26.26 -31.22 -1.98
C SER A 544 26.80 -30.30 -3.10
N ASP A 545 26.69 -28.98 -2.97
CA ASP A 545 27.03 -28.07 -4.07
C ASP A 545 28.49 -27.61 -3.95
N GLN A 546 29.37 -28.24 -4.73
CA GLN A 546 30.80 -27.89 -4.85
C GLN A 546 31.04 -26.55 -5.59
N GLN A 547 30.12 -25.58 -5.52
CA GLN A 547 30.32 -24.26 -6.10
C GLN A 547 30.99 -23.30 -5.11
N THR A 548 32.06 -22.65 -5.56
CA THR A 548 32.77 -21.63 -4.79
C THR A 548 31.97 -20.32 -4.88
N TYR A 549 31.08 -20.06 -3.92
CA TYR A 549 30.38 -18.79 -3.79
C TYR A 549 31.29 -17.73 -3.13
N TYR A 550 30.90 -16.45 -3.18
CA TYR A 550 31.58 -15.39 -2.44
C TYR A 550 31.49 -15.62 -0.92
N GLU A 551 32.47 -15.11 -0.17
CA GLU A 551 32.45 -15.13 1.30
C GLU A 551 31.25 -14.33 1.83
N ASP A 552 30.66 -14.77 2.94
CA ASP A 552 29.61 -14.01 3.61
C ASP A 552 30.05 -12.58 3.95
N PHE A 553 29.09 -11.67 3.94
CA PHE A 553 29.27 -10.32 4.43
C PHE A 553 29.60 -10.35 5.93
N ASP A 554 30.74 -9.77 6.26
CA ASP A 554 31.27 -9.55 7.59
C ASP A 554 31.48 -8.05 7.78
N ILE A 555 30.74 -7.49 8.73
CA ILE A 555 30.85 -6.07 9.10
C ILE A 555 32.25 -5.70 9.61
N ASN A 556 33.08 -6.66 10.03
CA ASN A 556 34.45 -6.39 10.49
C ASN A 556 35.47 -6.46 9.36
N ALA A 557 35.13 -7.07 8.22
CA ALA A 557 36.01 -7.19 7.08
C ALA A 557 36.25 -5.84 6.36
N GLY A 558 37.35 -5.79 5.62
CA GLY A 558 37.71 -4.67 4.75
C GLY A 558 37.33 -4.95 3.29
N TYR A 559 36.31 -4.25 2.79
CA TYR A 559 35.84 -4.37 1.40
C TYR A 559 36.32 -3.25 0.48
N SER A 560 37.26 -2.44 0.96
CA SER A 560 37.81 -1.33 0.20
C SER A 560 38.37 -1.87 -1.11
N ASN A 561 37.75 -1.50 -2.24
CA ASN A 561 38.24 -1.89 -3.56
C ASN A 561 39.56 -1.15 -3.77
N PRO A 562 40.73 -1.81 -3.62
CA PRO A 562 41.97 -1.13 -3.82
C PRO A 562 42.08 -0.99 -5.33
N ASN A 563 41.88 0.22 -5.87
CA ASN A 563 42.52 0.53 -7.14
C ASN A 563 44.01 0.17 -6.92
N PRO A 564 44.56 -0.87 -7.57
CA PRO A 564 45.91 -1.34 -7.24
C PRO A 564 46.96 -0.27 -7.52
N ASN A 565 46.59 0.75 -8.31
CA ASN A 565 47.42 1.89 -8.68
C ASN A 565 47.17 3.14 -7.80
N ALA A 566 46.24 3.10 -6.83
CA ALA A 566 45.94 4.24 -5.98
C ALA A 566 47.13 4.56 -5.08
N LYS A 567 47.67 5.78 -5.22
CA LYS A 567 48.83 6.23 -4.43
C LYS A 567 48.39 6.49 -2.98
N PRO A 568 49.15 6.00 -1.97
CA PRO A 568 48.91 6.35 -0.58
C PRO A 568 48.90 7.87 -0.40
N PHE A 569 47.96 8.37 0.39
CA PHE A 569 47.87 9.79 0.68
C PHE A 569 49.11 10.25 1.46
N LYS A 570 49.70 11.37 1.04
CA LYS A 570 50.80 12.02 1.77
C LYS A 570 50.32 13.37 2.31
N LEU A 571 50.22 13.48 3.63
CA LEU A 571 49.79 14.70 4.31
C LEU A 571 50.83 15.83 4.11
N THR A 572 50.41 16.93 3.50
CA THR A 572 51.21 18.17 3.38
C THR A 572 50.85 19.14 4.49
N ALA A 573 51.79 19.99 4.91
CA ALA A 573 51.55 21.00 5.94
C ALA A 573 50.42 21.98 5.54
N GLY A 574 50.34 22.34 4.25
CA GLY A 574 49.26 23.19 3.73
C GLY A 574 47.89 22.53 3.82
N TYR A 575 47.77 21.24 3.48
CA TYR A 575 46.53 20.48 3.63
C TYR A 575 46.10 20.44 5.10
N TRP A 576 47.04 20.14 6.01
CA TRP A 576 46.77 20.08 7.44
C TRP A 576 46.31 21.43 8.01
N LYS A 577 47.01 22.52 7.68
CA LYS A 577 46.63 23.88 8.08
C LYS A 577 45.21 24.24 7.66
N ASN A 578 44.82 23.90 6.42
CA ASN A 578 43.45 24.11 5.95
C ASN A 578 42.44 23.27 6.73
N LYS A 579 42.76 22.01 7.04
CA LYS A 579 41.89 21.16 7.87
C LYS A 579 41.67 21.74 9.27
N CYS A 580 42.73 22.16 9.97
CA CYS A 580 42.61 22.79 11.29
C CYS A 580 41.75 24.06 11.24
N TYR A 581 41.86 24.86 10.18
CA TYR A 581 41.01 26.02 9.97
C TYR A 581 39.52 25.63 9.85
N HIS A 582 39.21 24.61 9.05
CA HIS A 582 37.83 24.14 8.89
C HIS A 582 37.26 23.53 10.18
N TYR A 583 38.04 22.76 10.94
CA TYR A 583 37.60 22.20 12.23
C TYR A 583 37.27 23.31 13.23
N ASN A 584 38.13 24.34 13.33
CA ASN A 584 37.86 25.51 14.16
C ASN A 584 36.58 26.24 13.75
N GLN A 585 36.35 26.44 12.46
CA GLN A 585 35.12 27.08 11.99
C GLN A 585 33.88 26.24 12.32
N GLN A 586 33.96 24.92 12.18
CA GLN A 586 32.84 24.02 12.49
C GLN A 586 32.49 24.03 13.99
N ASP A 587 33.49 24.02 14.86
CA ASP A 587 33.29 24.05 16.31
C ASP A 587 32.80 25.42 16.78
N TYR A 588 33.37 26.50 16.26
CA TYR A 588 32.89 27.85 16.50
C TYR A 588 31.42 28.03 16.12
N ASN A 589 31.04 27.60 14.91
CA ASN A 589 29.67 27.74 14.40
C ASN A 589 28.65 26.93 15.23
N ALA A 590 29.09 25.86 15.89
CA ALA A 590 28.25 25.04 16.75
C ALA A 590 28.32 25.44 18.24
N GLY A 591 29.06 26.50 18.59
CA GLY A 591 29.20 26.97 19.98
C GLY A 591 30.11 26.12 20.86
N ARG A 592 30.99 25.28 20.28
CA ARG A 592 31.96 24.44 21.01
C ARG A 592 33.25 25.20 21.33
N GLU A 593 33.97 24.77 22.37
CA GLU A 593 35.26 25.36 22.78
C GLU A 593 36.33 25.16 21.70
N THR A 594 36.86 26.22 21.10
CA THR A 594 37.85 26.11 20.01
C THR A 594 39.30 26.13 20.46
N GLU A 595 39.60 26.55 21.69
CA GLU A 595 40.98 26.73 22.17
C GLU A 595 41.78 25.43 22.25
N LYS A 596 41.08 24.30 22.45
CA LYS A 596 41.68 22.96 22.56
C LYS A 596 41.69 22.18 21.25
N ASN A 597 41.27 22.80 20.15
CA ASN A 597 41.25 22.13 18.87
C ASN A 597 42.64 21.77 18.38
N VAL A 598 42.70 20.76 17.51
CA VAL A 598 43.91 20.44 16.76
C VAL A 598 44.44 21.65 16.00
N THR A 599 45.75 21.81 16.03
CA THR A 599 46.46 22.98 15.50
C THR A 599 47.40 22.59 14.36
N PRO A 600 47.91 23.56 13.58
CA PRO A 600 48.95 23.30 12.59
C PRO A 600 50.21 22.64 13.19
N ASP A 601 50.49 22.84 14.48
CA ASP A 601 51.65 22.27 15.17
C ASP A 601 51.53 20.76 15.38
N ASP A 602 50.32 20.20 15.29
CA ASP A 602 50.06 18.76 15.39
C ASP A 602 50.39 17.98 14.10
N TYR A 603 51.01 18.63 13.10
CA TYR A 603 51.27 18.08 11.78
C TYR A 603 52.02 16.75 11.80
N ASP A 604 53.12 16.64 12.53
CA ASP A 604 53.96 15.43 12.52
C ASP A 604 53.26 14.23 13.17
N TYR A 605 52.42 14.49 14.18
CA TYR A 605 51.56 13.49 14.80
C TYR A 605 50.56 12.93 13.79
N TYR A 606 49.77 13.79 13.15
CA TYR A 606 48.73 13.34 12.21
C TYR A 606 49.29 12.79 10.89
N LYS A 607 50.46 13.26 10.45
CA LYS A 607 51.18 12.68 9.31
C LYS A 607 51.57 11.23 9.60
N SER A 608 52.04 10.95 10.80
CA SER A 608 52.40 9.59 11.24
C SER A 608 51.14 8.74 11.42
N LEU A 609 50.11 9.29 12.06
CA LEU A 609 48.83 8.63 12.29
C LEU A 609 48.17 8.20 10.97
N PHE A 610 47.95 9.10 10.02
CA PHE A 610 47.32 8.77 8.73
C PHE A 610 48.15 7.83 7.86
N LYS A 611 49.46 7.71 8.11
CA LYS A 611 50.32 6.75 7.38
C LYS A 611 50.10 5.30 7.85
N ILE A 612 49.85 5.10 9.14
CA ILE A 612 49.75 3.76 9.76
C ILE A 612 48.31 3.31 10.00
N SER A 613 47.39 4.26 10.12
CA SER A 613 45.98 3.99 10.39
C SER A 613 45.16 3.74 9.12
N VAL A 614 43.96 3.23 9.35
CA VAL A 614 42.88 3.13 8.38
C VAL A 614 41.71 3.98 8.85
N CYS A 615 40.74 4.21 7.98
CA CYS A 615 39.47 4.82 8.35
C CYS A 615 38.79 4.02 9.48
N SER A 616 38.39 4.69 10.56
CA SER A 616 37.64 4.10 11.67
C SER A 616 36.28 3.55 11.24
N ILE A 617 35.65 4.14 10.23
CA ILE A 617 34.28 3.79 9.79
C ILE A 617 34.30 2.65 8.76
N CYS A 618 35.16 2.73 7.74
CA CYS A 618 35.15 1.79 6.60
C CYS A 618 36.41 0.91 6.48
N SER A 619 37.36 1.05 7.41
CA SER A 619 38.61 0.28 7.46
C SER A 619 39.52 0.45 6.23
N ALA A 620 39.24 1.40 5.34
CA ALA A 620 40.04 1.68 4.15
C ALA A 620 41.33 2.44 4.47
N LYS A 621 42.40 2.16 3.70
CA LYS A 621 43.61 3.00 3.70
C LYS A 621 43.34 4.35 3.05
N PHE A 622 44.05 5.37 3.51
CA PHE A 622 43.94 6.72 2.96
C PHE A 622 44.72 6.87 1.64
N THR A 623 44.03 7.33 0.60
CA THR A 623 44.58 7.59 -0.74
C THR A 623 44.20 9.00 -1.19
N TYR A 624 44.69 9.46 -2.34
CA TYR A 624 44.25 10.75 -2.89
C TYR A 624 42.78 10.75 -3.31
N ASP A 625 42.25 9.60 -3.73
CA ASP A 625 40.83 9.41 -4.05
C ASP A 625 39.97 9.23 -2.79
N ASN A 626 40.61 8.88 -1.67
CA ASN A 626 39.98 8.64 -0.38
C ASN A 626 40.74 9.36 0.76
N PRO A 627 40.75 10.70 0.75
CA PRO A 627 41.60 11.49 1.65
C PRO A 627 41.14 11.42 3.12
N PRO A 628 42.07 11.54 4.08
CA PRO A 628 41.76 11.49 5.50
C PRO A 628 41.11 12.78 6.01
N SER A 629 40.40 12.63 7.12
CA SER A 629 39.80 13.65 7.96
C SER A 629 39.76 13.15 9.41
N LEU A 630 39.41 14.03 10.32
CA LEU A 630 39.08 13.70 11.70
C LEU A 630 37.57 13.64 11.86
N ASP A 631 37.10 12.52 12.39
CA ASP A 631 35.73 12.32 12.83
C ASP A 631 35.68 12.37 14.36
N ARG A 632 34.65 12.98 14.93
CA ARG A 632 34.51 13.15 16.39
C ARG A 632 33.81 11.94 16.98
N GLN A 633 34.32 11.49 18.13
CA GLN A 633 33.68 10.44 18.91
C GLN A 633 32.47 11.00 19.67
N ASP A 634 32.59 12.21 20.22
CA ASP A 634 31.50 12.97 20.81
C ASP A 634 31.30 14.29 20.04
N ASN A 635 30.11 14.48 19.48
CA ASN A 635 29.74 15.66 18.69
C ASN A 635 29.52 16.91 19.55
N GLU A 636 29.36 16.77 20.87
CA GLU A 636 29.28 17.90 21.80
C GLU A 636 30.69 18.43 22.17
N LEU A 637 31.73 17.63 21.93
CA LEU A 637 33.12 17.98 22.24
C LEU A 637 33.89 18.52 21.01
N PRO A 638 34.90 19.37 21.22
CA PRO A 638 35.71 19.93 20.13
C PRO A 638 36.59 18.88 19.43
N HIS A 639 37.17 19.26 18.28
CA HIS A 639 38.14 18.44 17.55
C HIS A 639 39.50 18.39 18.27
N THR A 640 39.60 17.57 19.31
CA THR A 640 40.83 17.33 20.07
C THR A 640 41.48 15.99 19.68
N LYS A 641 42.74 15.77 20.09
CA LYS A 641 43.44 14.49 19.84
C LYS A 641 42.72 13.29 20.46
N ASP A 642 42.12 13.48 21.63
CA ASP A 642 41.46 12.41 22.39
C ASP A 642 40.03 12.18 21.92
N ASN A 643 39.39 13.18 21.30
CA ASN A 643 38.02 13.09 20.81
C ASN A 643 37.93 12.72 19.32
N CYS A 644 39.04 12.64 18.58
CA CYS A 644 39.00 12.41 17.14
C CYS A 644 39.65 11.11 16.67
N LEU A 645 38.98 10.42 15.73
CA LEU A 645 39.50 9.26 15.03
C LEU A 645 39.76 9.57 13.54
N PRO A 646 40.78 8.95 12.92
CA PRO A 646 40.99 9.04 11.47
C PRO A 646 39.82 8.45 10.69
N ALA A 647 39.18 9.26 9.84
CA ALA A 647 38.10 8.82 8.96
C ALA A 647 38.27 9.39 7.55
N CYS A 648 37.78 8.69 6.54
CA CYS A 648 37.75 9.21 5.17
C CYS A 648 36.76 10.36 5.07
N ILE A 649 37.06 11.38 4.26
CA ILE A 649 36.14 12.53 4.06
C ILE A 649 34.74 12.05 3.66
N SER A 650 34.65 11.10 2.73
CA SER A 650 33.38 10.55 2.26
C SER A 650 32.59 9.84 3.36
N CYS A 651 33.28 9.08 4.22
CA CYS A 651 32.65 8.37 5.34
C CYS A 651 32.18 9.35 6.41
N ASN A 652 32.97 10.37 6.72
CA ASN A 652 32.65 11.42 7.69
C ASN A 652 31.42 12.23 7.22
N ILE A 653 31.33 12.55 5.93
CA ILE A 653 30.15 13.19 5.33
C ILE A 653 28.91 12.28 5.40
N ALA A 654 29.06 10.99 5.06
CA ALA A 654 27.95 10.04 5.04
C ALA A 654 27.44 9.70 6.46
N HIS A 655 28.34 9.66 7.44
CA HIS A 655 28.04 9.45 8.85
C HIS A 655 27.33 10.68 9.44
N ALA A 656 27.85 11.89 9.23
CA ALA A 656 27.28 13.13 9.75
C ALA A 656 26.92 13.05 11.25
N ASN A 657 25.62 13.09 11.60
CA ASN A 657 25.13 12.93 12.98
C ASN A 657 24.38 11.61 13.19
N ARG A 658 24.54 10.63 12.28
CA ARG A 658 23.86 9.32 12.37
C ARG A 658 24.60 8.41 13.32
N ASP A 659 23.97 7.30 13.70
CA ASP A 659 24.63 6.26 14.50
C ASP A 659 25.89 5.74 13.75
N PRO A 660 27.07 5.72 14.41
CA PRO A 660 28.33 5.37 13.76
C PRO A 660 28.39 3.92 13.29
N LYS A 661 27.75 2.98 14.00
CA LYS A 661 27.72 1.57 13.61
C LYS A 661 26.75 1.33 12.47
N ILE A 662 25.57 1.96 12.48
CA ILE A 662 24.61 1.88 11.38
C ILE A 662 25.20 2.50 10.11
N ALA A 663 25.85 3.67 10.21
CA ALA A 663 26.53 4.29 9.08
C ALA A 663 27.67 3.40 8.55
N SER A 664 28.45 2.78 9.44
CA SER A 664 29.49 1.81 9.07
C SER A 664 28.89 0.61 8.32
N LEU A 665 27.78 0.04 8.79
CA LEU A 665 27.06 -1.05 8.13
C LEU A 665 26.68 -0.67 6.69
N HIS A 666 26.04 0.48 6.48
CA HIS A 666 25.66 0.95 5.14
C HIS A 666 26.86 1.09 4.20
N ILE A 667 27.94 1.71 4.70
CA ILE A 667 29.16 1.92 3.92
C ILE A 667 29.81 0.59 3.55
N LYS A 668 29.88 -0.36 4.50
CA LYS A 668 30.51 -1.67 4.27
C LYS A 668 29.68 -2.56 3.36
N MET A 669 28.36 -2.61 3.52
CA MET A 669 27.48 -3.33 2.59
C MET A 669 27.57 -2.76 1.18
N ARG A 670 27.69 -1.43 1.05
CA ARG A 670 27.94 -0.78 -0.25
C ARG A 670 29.27 -1.21 -0.86
N GLN A 671 30.34 -1.22 -0.08
CA GLN A 671 31.66 -1.65 -0.57
C GLN A 671 31.67 -3.13 -0.97
N TYR A 672 31.01 -3.99 -0.19
CA TYR A 672 30.80 -5.39 -0.52
C TYR A 672 30.04 -5.53 -1.85
N ALA A 673 28.93 -4.81 -2.00
CA ALA A 673 28.16 -4.81 -3.25
C ALA A 673 29.00 -4.39 -4.46
N ILE A 674 29.80 -3.34 -4.33
CA ILE A 674 30.72 -2.89 -5.40
C ILE A 674 31.78 -3.94 -5.72
N LYS A 675 32.41 -4.54 -4.68
CA LYS A 675 33.47 -5.54 -4.85
C LYS A 675 32.97 -6.78 -5.59
N HIS A 676 31.72 -7.16 -5.35
CA HIS A 676 31.10 -8.37 -5.90
C HIS A 676 30.10 -8.11 -7.03
N ASN A 677 30.05 -6.88 -7.56
CA ASN A 677 29.13 -6.45 -8.63
C ASN A 677 27.65 -6.77 -8.33
N LEU A 678 27.21 -6.56 -7.09
CA LEU A 678 25.82 -6.79 -6.67
C LEU A 678 24.90 -5.62 -7.07
N PRO A 679 23.60 -5.88 -7.24
CA PRO A 679 22.62 -4.84 -7.56
C PRO A 679 22.56 -3.71 -6.52
N MET A 680 22.47 -2.48 -7.02
CA MET A 680 22.36 -1.25 -6.24
C MET A 680 21.24 -0.36 -6.78
N THR A 681 20.74 0.57 -5.97
CA THR A 681 19.75 1.55 -6.41
C THR A 681 20.32 2.52 -7.43
N ILE A 682 19.47 3.00 -8.33
CA ILE A 682 19.84 4.05 -9.31
C ILE A 682 19.95 5.39 -8.58
N SER A 683 21.06 6.10 -8.79
CA SER A 683 21.30 7.44 -8.24
C SER A 683 21.30 8.55 -9.31
N ASP A 684 21.32 8.19 -10.60
CA ASP A 684 21.28 9.16 -11.70
C ASP A 684 19.85 9.31 -12.22
N GLU A 685 19.31 10.53 -12.11
CA GLU A 685 17.94 10.86 -12.53
C GLU A 685 17.72 10.66 -14.03
N ARG A 686 18.74 10.85 -14.87
CA ARG A 686 18.67 10.62 -16.32
C ARG A 686 18.53 9.14 -16.61
N VAL A 687 19.32 8.31 -15.94
CA VAL A 687 19.24 6.83 -16.05
C VAL A 687 17.88 6.34 -15.57
N TYR A 688 17.40 6.87 -14.45
CA TYR A 688 16.06 6.55 -13.94
C TYR A 688 14.97 6.92 -14.97
N LYS A 689 15.00 8.15 -15.52
CA LYS A 689 14.01 8.61 -16.50
C LYS A 689 14.04 7.77 -17.77
N LEU A 690 15.23 7.47 -18.29
CA LEU A 690 15.42 6.63 -19.47
C LEU A 690 14.87 5.21 -19.26
N LEU A 691 15.17 4.59 -18.11
CA LEU A 691 14.63 3.27 -17.76
C LEU A 691 13.11 3.32 -17.60
N ARG A 692 12.57 4.36 -16.95
CA ARG A 692 11.13 4.54 -16.74
C ARG A 692 10.37 4.73 -18.07
N GLU A 693 10.92 5.51 -19.00
CA GLU A 693 10.35 5.71 -20.34
C GLU A 693 10.29 4.40 -21.15
N CYS A 694 11.22 3.48 -20.89
CA CYS A 694 11.24 2.16 -21.53
C CYS A 694 10.39 1.09 -20.80
N ILE A 695 9.83 1.40 -19.62
CA ILE A 695 8.93 0.49 -18.90
C ILE A 695 7.48 0.83 -19.30
N THR A 696 6.92 0.03 -20.21
CA THR A 696 5.49 0.04 -20.52
C THR A 696 4.78 -1.11 -19.79
N GLY A 697 3.87 -0.77 -18.88
CA GLY A 697 3.21 -1.71 -17.96
C GLY A 697 3.77 -1.64 -16.53
N GLY A 698 2.91 -1.83 -15.52
CA GLY A 698 3.31 -1.75 -14.12
C GLY A 698 4.44 -2.71 -13.73
N LEU A 699 5.02 -2.53 -12.52
CA LEU A 699 6.11 -3.32 -11.91
C LEU A 699 5.94 -4.86 -11.97
N ALA A 700 4.77 -5.37 -12.38
CA ALA A 700 4.45 -6.77 -12.60
C ALA A 700 5.01 -7.39 -13.89
N ALA A 701 5.70 -6.65 -14.77
CA ALA A 701 6.23 -7.20 -16.03
C ALA A 701 7.43 -8.20 -15.87
N VAL A 702 7.83 -8.54 -14.64
CA VAL A 702 8.90 -9.53 -14.40
C VAL A 702 8.35 -10.96 -14.23
N PHE A 703 7.03 -11.14 -14.11
CA PHE A 703 6.38 -12.43 -13.82
C PHE A 703 6.24 -13.39 -15.03
N HIS A 704 6.89 -13.13 -16.16
CA HIS A 704 6.78 -13.96 -17.37
C HIS A 704 8.11 -14.42 -18.00
N ARG A 705 9.25 -14.30 -17.30
CA ARG A 705 10.51 -14.86 -17.80
C ARG A 705 10.70 -16.28 -17.26
N GLU A 706 10.70 -17.26 -18.17
CA GLU A 706 11.15 -18.62 -17.90
C GLU A 706 12.63 -18.57 -17.50
N ASN A 707 12.89 -18.68 -16.19
CA ASN A 707 14.25 -18.80 -15.66
C ASN A 707 14.54 -20.29 -15.50
N ILE A 708 15.62 -20.79 -16.08
CA ILE A 708 16.03 -22.19 -16.00
C ILE A 708 17.40 -22.26 -15.33
N ALA A 709 17.46 -23.00 -14.23
CA ALA A 709 18.71 -23.27 -13.52
C ALA A 709 19.77 -23.86 -14.46
N GLY A 710 20.99 -23.33 -14.40
CA GLY A 710 22.13 -23.71 -15.23
C GLY A 710 22.07 -23.26 -16.69
N LYS A 711 21.03 -22.52 -17.11
CA LYS A 711 20.84 -22.07 -18.51
C LYS A 711 20.58 -20.58 -18.67
N THR A 712 19.80 -19.98 -17.77
CA THR A 712 19.45 -18.56 -17.89
C THR A 712 20.58 -17.70 -17.33
N HIS A 713 21.15 -16.84 -18.17
CA HIS A 713 22.17 -15.87 -17.76
C HIS A 713 21.56 -14.68 -17.01
N ILE A 714 22.31 -14.11 -16.08
CA ILE A 714 21.92 -12.87 -15.40
C ILE A 714 22.19 -11.70 -16.36
N ASN A 715 21.16 -10.90 -16.64
CA ASN A 715 21.33 -9.69 -17.45
C ASN A 715 21.92 -8.55 -16.63
N GLU A 716 22.94 -7.89 -17.18
CA GLU A 716 23.55 -6.66 -16.71
C GLU A 716 23.12 -5.50 -17.63
N LEU A 717 22.82 -4.35 -17.03
CA LEU A 717 22.46 -3.13 -17.76
C LEU A 717 23.63 -2.15 -17.71
N ASN A 718 24.18 -1.81 -18.86
CA ASN A 718 25.27 -0.84 -19.00
C ASN A 718 24.78 0.44 -19.68
N TYR A 719 25.01 1.60 -19.07
CA TYR A 719 24.72 2.90 -19.69
C TYR A 719 25.90 3.33 -20.55
N ASP A 720 25.64 3.53 -21.85
CA ASP A 720 26.61 4.09 -22.79
C ASP A 720 26.35 5.59 -22.95
N GLU A 721 27.25 6.39 -22.38
CA GLU A 721 27.20 7.86 -22.43
C GLU A 721 27.27 8.41 -23.87
N GLN A 722 27.96 7.73 -24.79
CA GLN A 722 28.14 8.22 -26.16
C GLN A 722 26.88 8.06 -26.99
N SER A 723 26.17 6.95 -26.80
CA SER A 723 24.92 6.67 -27.53
C SER A 723 23.66 7.08 -26.77
N ASN A 724 23.80 7.48 -25.50
CA ASN A 724 22.70 7.79 -24.58
C ASN A 724 21.68 6.64 -24.48
N LYS A 725 22.16 5.41 -24.36
CA LYS A 725 21.34 4.19 -24.30
C LYS A 725 21.76 3.30 -23.14
N VAL A 726 20.80 2.56 -22.60
CA VAL A 726 21.07 1.42 -21.71
C VAL A 726 21.12 0.15 -22.56
N ILE A 727 22.22 -0.58 -22.47
CA ILE A 727 22.47 -1.83 -23.18
C ILE A 727 22.31 -2.98 -22.19
N SER A 728 21.38 -3.89 -22.45
CA SER A 728 21.24 -5.14 -21.71
C SER A 728 22.17 -6.20 -22.29
N GLN A 729 23.00 -6.80 -21.46
CA GLN A 729 24.00 -7.79 -21.84
C GLN A 729 23.92 -8.95 -20.86
N ASP A 730 23.99 -10.19 -21.35
CA ASP A 730 24.14 -11.34 -20.46
C ASP A 730 25.55 -11.31 -19.84
N ASN A 731 25.64 -11.42 -18.52
CA ASN A 731 26.92 -11.59 -17.86
C ASN A 731 27.32 -13.09 -17.83
N GLU A 732 28.53 -13.36 -17.34
CA GLU A 732 29.07 -14.73 -17.25
C GLU A 732 28.36 -15.63 -16.22
N ASN A 733 27.50 -15.04 -15.38
CA ASN A 733 26.81 -15.75 -14.32
C ASN A 733 25.49 -16.36 -14.83
N VAL A 734 25.27 -17.63 -14.51
CA VAL A 734 24.03 -18.35 -14.78
C VAL A 734 23.24 -18.53 -13.50
N ILE A 735 21.92 -18.39 -13.57
CA ILE A 735 21.00 -18.70 -12.46
C ILE A 735 21.17 -20.17 -12.11
N THR A 736 21.51 -20.52 -10.86
CA THR A 736 21.75 -21.92 -10.44
C THR A 736 20.58 -22.53 -9.68
N HIS A 737 19.75 -21.70 -9.04
CA HIS A 737 18.64 -22.14 -8.19
C HIS A 737 17.40 -21.25 -8.40
N ILE A 738 16.22 -21.86 -8.36
CA ILE A 738 14.92 -21.18 -8.46
C ILE A 738 14.19 -21.45 -7.15
N PHE A 739 14.03 -20.41 -6.32
CA PHE A 739 13.52 -20.54 -4.95
C PHE A 739 12.01 -20.30 -4.82
N ALA A 740 11.32 -19.92 -5.90
CA ALA A 740 9.88 -19.83 -5.96
C ALA A 740 9.39 -20.06 -7.39
N LEU A 741 8.36 -20.92 -7.54
CA LEU A 741 7.51 -21.00 -8.71
C LEU A 741 6.25 -20.20 -8.38
N GLU A 742 5.92 -19.19 -9.19
CA GLU A 742 4.56 -18.65 -9.24
C GLU A 742 3.68 -19.50 -10.17
#